data_AF-A0A9Q4A779-F1
#
_entry.id   AF-A0A9Q4A779-F1
#
_cell.length_a   1.000
_cell.length_b   1.000
_cell.length_c   1.000
_cell.angle_alpha   90.00
_cell.angle_beta   90.00
_cell.angle_gamma   90.00
#
_symmetry.space_group_name_H-M   'P 1'
#
loop_
_entity.id
_entity.type
_entity.pdbx_description
1 polymer ?
#
loop_
_entity_poly.entity_id
_entity_poly.type
_entity_poly.pdbx_seq_one_letter_code
_entity_poly.pdbx_strand_id
1 'polypeptide(L)'
;MAVINGTAGADTLIGTAGDDEINALGGNDVIKSSAGADKIDGGAGTDTVDYSASTEGVSIDLRLGVGLAGRGGDAEGDTLNGIETVIGSAFNDVLSAGPYTIMTAVRLEGGTGDDIYNINMGYAPTIIEQAGGGNDEVRVSVINPNNTVLAANVERLTYVGAGAFTGYGNDSDNIITGGSGNDTLYGGAGADQFIGGAGYDGAGYLDSKEAVTINLKTGVHSGIAAGDTYTDIEVIRGSNFNDTFVGDGSGMDFDGGAGVDTVDYSGSTAGVNINVRLGSGTAGTGGEAEGSILTGIETVIGSAFNDVLTAGPYTIMTGVRLEGGTGDDIYNINMGYTPTIIEQAGGGDDEVRVSVVYTGGTTLAANVERLTYVGAGAFTGYGNDSDNVITGGSGNDTLYGGAGADKFIGGAGYDTAGYLDSKEAVTLNLKTGVYSGIAAGDTYTDIEVIRGSNFNDIFYGGSSFMMQDGAGGQDLVTYEQSSSAVTIDLINGTNVGEAAGHTYANIEIFQGSNFNDTLSGSRLTDTFIGGAGADVIDGREGQDSVWYITNATGVSINLQTQVNQGGDAEGDVLLNIERVLGSHYNDVLVGDTGANYLEGGLGNDVIDGGDGNDFLYGGLISSIGPFTLDSSNNGSQADILYGGNGNDTLVTAASDEGSQAYGEAGVDTITVAHGMADGGEGNDLLTGTGVGFSLSGGLGDDRLVLRASGFANGGEGDDTYTINTPTLVTIQDNGVSSGDKLILSYINSNELLADRIGDDLYLHRSGFAAGEAPQEGVRLESWFAGYNTIEQIQTADMQLIGLSGSQDLFS
;
A
#
# COMPACT_ATOMS: atom_id res chain seq x y z
N MET A 1 -66.36 -27.34 -59.46
CA MET A 1 -66.05 -25.95 -59.83
C MET A 1 -67.23 -25.06 -59.61
N ALA A 2 -67.52 -24.82 -58.33
CA ALA A 2 -68.21 -23.61 -57.94
C ALA A 2 -67.21 -22.44 -58.01
N VAL A 3 -67.73 -21.25 -58.26
CA VAL A 3 -66.97 -20.00 -58.15
C VAL A 3 -67.60 -19.23 -56.98
N ILE A 4 -66.82 -19.02 -55.93
CA ILE A 4 -67.25 -18.38 -54.68
C ILE A 4 -66.53 -17.03 -54.60
N ASN A 5 -67.29 -15.93 -54.61
CA ASN A 5 -66.71 -14.59 -54.54
C ASN A 5 -67.13 -13.91 -53.24
N GLY A 6 -66.17 -13.33 -52.53
CA GLY A 6 -66.37 -12.42 -51.42
C GLY A 6 -66.77 -11.02 -51.87
N THR A 7 -66.59 -10.07 -50.97
CA THR A 7 -66.92 -8.65 -51.10
C THR A 7 -65.66 -7.81 -50.89
N ALA A 8 -65.81 -6.49 -50.69
CA ALA A 8 -64.67 -5.61 -50.40
C ALA A 8 -64.48 -5.35 -48.89
N GLY A 9 -65.15 -6.15 -48.03
CA GLY A 9 -64.96 -6.14 -46.58
C GLY A 9 -64.68 -7.56 -46.08
N ALA A 10 -64.41 -7.69 -44.76
CA ALA A 10 -64.08 -8.98 -44.16
C ALA A 10 -65.21 -10.02 -44.31
N ASP A 11 -64.90 -11.12 -44.98
CA ASP A 11 -65.81 -12.21 -45.31
C ASP A 11 -65.41 -13.53 -44.63
N THR A 12 -66.39 -14.43 -44.49
CA THR A 12 -66.13 -15.84 -44.14
C THR A 12 -66.67 -16.71 -45.27
N LEU A 13 -65.78 -17.34 -46.01
CA LEU A 13 -66.08 -18.16 -47.17
C LEU A 13 -65.90 -19.63 -46.82
N ILE A 14 -66.74 -20.50 -47.38
CA ILE A 14 -66.70 -21.94 -47.14
C ILE A 14 -66.76 -22.64 -48.50
N GLY A 15 -65.76 -23.48 -48.78
CA GLY A 15 -65.71 -24.32 -49.98
C GLY A 15 -66.79 -25.41 -50.01
N THR A 16 -66.92 -26.06 -51.15
CA THR A 16 -67.71 -27.29 -51.32
C THR A 16 -66.79 -28.50 -51.45
N ALA A 17 -67.32 -29.72 -51.35
CA ALA A 17 -66.53 -30.95 -51.40
C ALA A 17 -65.96 -31.32 -52.79
N GLY A 18 -65.77 -30.37 -53.71
CA GLY A 18 -65.07 -30.61 -54.97
C GLY A 18 -64.49 -29.33 -55.55
N ASP A 19 -63.53 -29.44 -56.48
CA ASP A 19 -62.64 -28.37 -56.94
C ASP A 19 -63.35 -27.01 -57.14
N ASP A 20 -63.01 -26.01 -56.35
CA ASP A 20 -63.63 -24.69 -56.33
C ASP A 20 -62.66 -23.55 -56.71
N GLU A 21 -63.20 -22.41 -57.11
CA GLU A 21 -62.47 -21.15 -57.31
C GLU A 21 -63.00 -20.13 -56.32
N ILE A 22 -62.23 -19.81 -55.29
CA ILE A 22 -62.60 -18.94 -54.18
C ILE A 22 -61.81 -17.63 -54.30
N ASN A 23 -62.51 -16.52 -54.49
CA ASN A 23 -61.91 -15.18 -54.58
C ASN A 23 -62.46 -14.31 -53.45
N ALA A 24 -61.67 -14.03 -52.41
CA ALA A 24 -62.12 -13.26 -51.24
C ALA A 24 -62.16 -11.74 -51.51
N LEU A 25 -61.35 -11.27 -52.45
CA LEU A 25 -61.26 -9.91 -53.00
C LEU A 25 -60.60 -8.89 -52.07
N GLY A 26 -61.28 -8.33 -51.08
CA GLY A 26 -60.62 -7.36 -50.19
C GLY A 26 -61.29 -7.29 -48.84
N GLY A 27 -60.51 -7.04 -47.79
CA GLY A 27 -60.95 -7.31 -46.44
C GLY A 27 -59.91 -8.16 -45.72
N ASN A 28 -60.16 -8.52 -44.47
CA ASN A 28 -59.39 -9.55 -43.81
C ASN A 28 -60.29 -10.78 -43.72
N ASP A 29 -60.08 -11.72 -44.63
CA ASP A 29 -61.04 -12.77 -44.93
C ASP A 29 -60.67 -14.09 -44.25
N VAL A 30 -61.66 -14.93 -43.96
CA VAL A 30 -61.48 -16.29 -43.42
C VAL A 30 -62.09 -17.29 -44.39
N ILE A 31 -61.24 -18.12 -45.00
CA ILE A 31 -61.63 -19.16 -45.93
C ILE A 31 -61.55 -20.51 -45.20
N LYS A 32 -62.70 -21.13 -44.94
CA LYS A 32 -62.77 -22.49 -44.40
C LYS A 32 -62.67 -23.49 -45.53
N SER A 33 -61.58 -24.25 -45.55
CA SER A 33 -61.35 -25.21 -46.62
C SER A 33 -62.21 -26.47 -46.45
N SER A 34 -62.34 -27.22 -47.54
CA SER A 34 -63.01 -28.51 -47.63
C SER A 34 -62.40 -29.33 -48.78
N ALA A 35 -62.61 -30.64 -48.80
CA ALA A 35 -62.11 -31.50 -49.87
C ALA A 35 -62.36 -30.96 -51.30
N GLY A 36 -61.36 -31.09 -52.17
CA GLY A 36 -61.37 -30.56 -53.54
C GLY A 36 -59.97 -30.08 -53.89
N ALA A 37 -59.65 -29.91 -55.17
CA ALA A 37 -58.43 -29.21 -55.58
C ALA A 37 -58.76 -27.75 -55.90
N ASP A 38 -58.71 -26.91 -54.88
CA ASP A 38 -59.26 -25.56 -54.91
C ASP A 38 -58.24 -24.50 -55.35
N LYS A 39 -58.75 -23.42 -55.94
CA LYS A 39 -57.97 -22.20 -56.22
C LYS A 39 -58.45 -21.12 -55.29
N ILE A 40 -57.63 -20.78 -54.30
CA ILE A 40 -57.99 -19.84 -53.24
C ILE A 40 -57.16 -18.56 -53.40
N ASP A 41 -57.85 -17.44 -53.63
CA ASP A 41 -57.26 -16.10 -53.70
C ASP A 41 -57.82 -15.24 -52.57
N GLY A 42 -56.98 -14.88 -51.59
CA GLY A 42 -57.36 -13.99 -50.48
C GLY A 42 -57.54 -12.54 -50.92
N GLY A 43 -56.89 -12.12 -52.00
CA GLY A 43 -56.99 -10.74 -52.49
C GLY A 43 -56.22 -9.75 -51.63
N ALA A 44 -56.88 -8.67 -51.16
CA ALA A 44 -56.24 -7.55 -50.49
C ALA A 44 -56.63 -7.47 -49.00
N GLY A 45 -55.67 -7.73 -48.13
CA GLY A 45 -55.76 -7.47 -46.70
C GLY A 45 -54.89 -8.43 -45.92
N THR A 46 -55.42 -9.02 -44.86
CA THR A 46 -54.76 -10.11 -44.13
C THR A 46 -55.72 -11.28 -44.05
N ASP A 47 -55.46 -12.28 -44.88
CA ASP A 47 -56.40 -13.34 -45.19
C ASP A 47 -55.96 -14.67 -44.58
N THR A 48 -56.94 -15.43 -44.10
CA THR A 48 -56.76 -16.68 -43.37
C THR A 48 -57.37 -17.83 -44.15
N VAL A 49 -56.63 -18.91 -44.34
CA VAL A 49 -57.19 -20.21 -44.73
C VAL A 49 -57.18 -21.16 -43.54
N ASP A 50 -58.31 -21.81 -43.29
CA ASP A 50 -58.56 -22.64 -42.11
C ASP A 50 -58.82 -24.10 -42.52
N TYR A 51 -57.86 -24.97 -42.20
CA TYR A 51 -57.89 -26.42 -42.39
C TYR A 51 -58.16 -27.19 -41.09
N SER A 52 -58.58 -26.51 -40.01
CA SER A 52 -58.78 -27.15 -38.70
C SER A 52 -59.83 -28.25 -38.68
N ALA A 53 -60.71 -28.30 -39.68
CA ALA A 53 -61.71 -29.36 -39.85
C ALA A 53 -61.20 -30.60 -40.61
N SER A 54 -60.00 -30.54 -41.20
CA SER A 54 -59.41 -31.64 -41.96
C SER A 54 -59.21 -32.87 -41.07
N THR A 55 -59.52 -34.04 -41.61
CA THR A 55 -59.38 -35.32 -40.90
C THR A 55 -58.02 -35.98 -41.07
N GLU A 56 -57.11 -35.33 -41.78
CA GLU A 56 -55.72 -35.73 -42.02
C GLU A 56 -54.82 -34.49 -41.98
N GLY A 57 -53.52 -34.70 -41.75
CA GLY A 57 -52.51 -33.64 -41.78
C GLY A 57 -52.39 -33.00 -43.17
N VAL A 58 -52.17 -31.69 -43.20
CA VAL A 58 -52.11 -30.87 -44.41
C VAL A 58 -50.69 -30.34 -44.63
N SER A 59 -50.29 -30.24 -45.90
CA SER A 59 -49.05 -29.60 -46.31
C SER A 59 -49.37 -28.39 -47.16
N ILE A 60 -49.02 -27.21 -46.65
CA ILE A 60 -49.33 -25.91 -47.24
C ILE A 60 -48.05 -25.12 -47.50
N ASP A 61 -48.09 -24.31 -48.55
CA ASP A 61 -46.97 -23.50 -48.99
C ASP A 61 -47.41 -22.08 -49.30
N LEU A 62 -47.04 -21.15 -48.41
CA LEU A 62 -47.29 -19.72 -48.54
C LEU A 62 -46.13 -19.03 -49.26
N ARG A 63 -46.42 -18.41 -50.39
CA ARG A 63 -45.45 -17.64 -51.16
C ARG A 63 -46.08 -16.45 -51.89
N LEU A 64 -45.24 -15.57 -52.42
CA LEU A 64 -45.69 -14.50 -53.29
C LEU A 64 -46.25 -15.08 -54.60
N GLY A 65 -47.49 -14.74 -54.91
CA GLY A 65 -48.23 -15.30 -56.04
C GLY A 65 -48.87 -16.65 -55.70
N VAL A 66 -49.22 -17.43 -56.71
CA VAL A 66 -49.85 -18.74 -56.53
C VAL A 66 -48.84 -19.75 -55.96
N GLY A 67 -49.15 -20.30 -54.80
CA GLY A 67 -48.42 -21.35 -54.10
C GLY A 67 -48.36 -22.67 -54.85
N LEU A 68 -47.54 -23.60 -54.35
CA LEU A 68 -47.59 -24.98 -54.83
C LEU A 68 -48.92 -25.63 -54.46
N ALA A 69 -49.31 -26.65 -55.23
CA ALA A 69 -50.45 -27.48 -54.87
C ALA A 69 -50.22 -28.11 -53.49
N GLY A 70 -51.14 -27.85 -52.56
CA GLY A 70 -51.19 -28.43 -51.24
C GLY A 70 -51.34 -29.95 -51.31
N ARG A 71 -51.07 -30.61 -50.19
CA ARG A 71 -51.09 -32.08 -50.11
C ARG A 71 -51.72 -32.54 -48.80
N GLY A 72 -52.40 -33.68 -48.84
CA GLY A 72 -52.99 -34.32 -47.67
C GLY A 72 -54.33 -33.70 -47.25
N GLY A 73 -55.25 -34.53 -46.77
CA GLY A 73 -56.55 -34.10 -46.26
C GLY A 73 -57.31 -33.16 -47.19
N ASP A 74 -57.87 -32.11 -46.60
CA ASP A 74 -58.62 -31.07 -47.32
C ASP A 74 -57.73 -30.10 -48.13
N ALA A 75 -56.39 -30.23 -48.07
CA ALA A 75 -55.45 -29.41 -48.83
C ALA A 75 -55.00 -30.03 -50.16
N GLU A 76 -55.39 -31.28 -50.45
CA GLU A 76 -54.88 -32.04 -51.60
C GLU A 76 -55.26 -31.38 -52.95
N GLY A 77 -54.27 -30.75 -53.59
CA GLY A 77 -54.44 -30.07 -54.86
C GLY A 77 -54.71 -28.57 -54.76
N ASP A 78 -54.90 -28.04 -53.54
CA ASP A 78 -55.23 -26.63 -53.30
C ASP A 78 -54.09 -25.70 -53.69
N THR A 79 -54.41 -24.56 -54.30
CA THR A 79 -53.43 -23.52 -54.64
C THR A 79 -53.82 -22.20 -54.00
N LEU A 80 -52.91 -21.61 -53.23
CA LEU A 80 -53.16 -20.40 -52.44
C LEU A 80 -52.49 -19.19 -53.06
N ASN A 81 -53.19 -18.07 -53.17
CA ASN A 81 -52.66 -16.77 -53.59
C ASN A 81 -53.14 -15.68 -52.62
N GLY A 82 -52.26 -14.77 -52.22
CA GLY A 82 -52.64 -13.66 -51.32
C GLY A 82 -53.19 -14.13 -49.97
N ILE A 83 -52.61 -15.18 -49.38
CA ILE A 83 -52.96 -15.70 -48.05
C ILE A 83 -51.78 -15.44 -47.11
N GLU A 84 -52.04 -14.82 -45.96
CA GLU A 84 -51.03 -14.52 -44.94
C GLU A 84 -51.10 -15.47 -43.75
N THR A 85 -52.30 -15.97 -43.40
CA THR A 85 -52.52 -16.85 -42.25
C THR A 85 -52.98 -18.24 -42.68
N VAL A 86 -52.37 -19.28 -42.13
CA VAL A 86 -52.82 -20.67 -42.28
C VAL A 86 -53.08 -21.26 -40.90
N ILE A 87 -54.26 -21.84 -40.72
CA ILE A 87 -54.60 -22.70 -39.59
C ILE A 87 -54.61 -24.14 -40.12
N GLY A 88 -53.74 -24.97 -39.55
CA GLY A 88 -53.60 -26.39 -39.81
C GLY A 88 -54.72 -27.22 -39.21
N SER A 89 -54.58 -28.52 -39.32
CA SER A 89 -55.49 -29.55 -38.83
C SER A 89 -55.21 -29.91 -37.36
N ALA A 90 -55.77 -31.02 -36.88
CA ALA A 90 -55.47 -31.58 -35.56
C ALA A 90 -54.44 -32.74 -35.66
N PHE A 91 -53.74 -32.85 -36.78
CA PHE A 91 -52.77 -33.90 -37.09
C PHE A 91 -51.49 -33.26 -37.60
N ASN A 92 -50.42 -34.06 -37.70
CA ASN A 92 -49.11 -33.64 -38.17
C ASN A 92 -49.16 -32.92 -39.53
N ASP A 93 -49.01 -31.60 -39.48
CA ASP A 93 -49.05 -30.70 -40.61
C ASP A 93 -47.64 -30.29 -41.05
N VAL A 94 -47.52 -29.82 -42.30
CA VAL A 94 -46.29 -29.24 -42.84
C VAL A 94 -46.59 -27.88 -43.44
N LEU A 95 -46.38 -26.83 -42.67
CA LEU A 95 -46.69 -25.45 -43.02
C LEU A 95 -45.40 -24.73 -43.48
N SER A 96 -45.34 -24.37 -44.75
CA SER A 96 -44.15 -23.79 -45.37
C SER A 96 -44.38 -22.34 -45.78
N ALA A 97 -43.34 -21.51 -45.67
CA ALA A 97 -43.42 -20.11 -46.06
C ALA A 97 -42.11 -19.63 -46.74
N GLY A 98 -42.20 -19.04 -47.94
CA GLY A 98 -41.06 -18.55 -48.73
C GLY A 98 -40.78 -19.35 -50.03
N PRO A 99 -39.74 -19.02 -50.85
CA PRO A 99 -38.62 -18.10 -50.58
C PRO A 99 -38.74 -16.66 -51.11
N TYR A 100 -39.86 -16.29 -51.75
CA TYR A 100 -40.05 -14.98 -52.39
C TYR A 100 -41.06 -14.07 -51.68
N THR A 101 -41.29 -14.26 -50.38
CA THR A 101 -42.28 -13.51 -49.60
C THR A 101 -41.75 -12.16 -49.11
N ILE A 102 -42.36 -11.08 -49.60
CA ILE A 102 -42.33 -9.75 -48.95
C ILE A 102 -43.53 -9.56 -48.01
N MET A 103 -44.23 -10.66 -47.66
CA MET A 103 -45.33 -10.63 -46.72
C MET A 103 -44.77 -10.43 -45.31
N THR A 104 -44.88 -9.23 -44.78
CA THR A 104 -44.36 -8.84 -43.46
C THR A 104 -45.21 -9.38 -42.29
N ALA A 105 -46.25 -10.19 -42.56
CA ALA A 105 -47.21 -10.64 -41.58
C ALA A 105 -47.70 -12.09 -41.83
N VAL A 106 -46.77 -13.03 -42.09
CA VAL A 106 -47.12 -14.46 -42.20
C VAL A 106 -47.42 -15.03 -40.81
N ARG A 107 -48.54 -15.74 -40.67
CA ARG A 107 -48.94 -16.45 -39.45
C ARG A 107 -49.24 -17.92 -39.76
N LEU A 108 -48.65 -18.82 -38.99
CA LEU A 108 -48.83 -20.27 -39.15
C LEU A 108 -49.29 -20.83 -37.80
N GLU A 109 -50.42 -21.54 -37.81
CA GLU A 109 -50.94 -22.26 -36.63
C GLU A 109 -51.04 -23.74 -37.01
N GLY A 110 -50.29 -24.62 -36.35
CA GLY A 110 -50.24 -26.06 -36.64
C GLY A 110 -51.48 -26.75 -36.07
N GLY A 111 -51.65 -26.65 -34.75
CA GLY A 111 -52.87 -27.07 -34.08
C GLY A 111 -52.56 -28.09 -32.98
N THR A 112 -52.88 -29.36 -33.23
CA THR A 112 -52.38 -30.48 -32.42
C THR A 112 -51.75 -31.49 -33.37
N GLY A 113 -50.93 -32.40 -32.89
CA GLY A 113 -50.08 -33.25 -33.72
C GLY A 113 -48.64 -32.78 -33.69
N ASP A 114 -47.74 -33.54 -34.31
CA ASP A 114 -46.34 -33.13 -34.44
C ASP A 114 -46.17 -32.39 -35.77
N ASP A 115 -46.10 -31.06 -35.69
CA ASP A 115 -46.15 -30.16 -36.84
C ASP A 115 -44.76 -29.68 -37.29
N ILE A 116 -44.61 -29.42 -38.58
CA ILE A 116 -43.35 -28.93 -39.19
C ILE A 116 -43.57 -27.58 -39.86
N TYR A 117 -42.83 -26.57 -39.41
CA TYR A 117 -42.82 -25.23 -39.96
C TYR A 117 -41.57 -24.98 -40.80
N ASN A 118 -41.68 -24.97 -42.13
CA ASN A 118 -40.54 -24.70 -43.02
C ASN A 118 -40.44 -23.21 -43.36
N ILE A 119 -39.45 -22.53 -42.78
CA ILE A 119 -39.20 -21.10 -42.94
C ILE A 119 -38.08 -20.88 -43.96
N ASN A 120 -38.48 -20.50 -45.17
CA ASN A 120 -37.60 -20.28 -46.31
C ASN A 120 -37.44 -18.79 -46.66
N MET A 121 -37.67 -17.89 -45.72
CA MET A 121 -37.61 -16.44 -45.93
C MET A 121 -36.75 -15.73 -44.89
N GLY A 122 -36.28 -14.53 -45.19
CA GLY A 122 -35.42 -13.73 -44.29
C GLY A 122 -36.14 -13.02 -43.14
N TYR A 123 -37.32 -13.49 -42.73
CA TYR A 123 -38.09 -12.97 -41.60
C TYR A 123 -38.76 -14.13 -40.86
N ALA A 124 -38.89 -14.04 -39.53
CA ALA A 124 -39.62 -15.04 -38.76
C ALA A 124 -41.14 -14.81 -38.89
N PRO A 125 -41.93 -15.82 -39.32
CA PRO A 125 -43.39 -15.74 -39.24
C PRO A 125 -43.86 -15.80 -37.78
N THR A 126 -45.10 -15.38 -37.53
CA THR A 126 -45.76 -15.65 -36.25
C THR A 126 -46.23 -17.11 -36.23
N ILE A 127 -45.56 -17.96 -35.46
CA ILE A 127 -45.97 -19.34 -35.22
C ILE A 127 -46.80 -19.38 -33.93
N ILE A 128 -47.90 -20.13 -33.92
CA ILE A 128 -48.74 -20.35 -32.74
C ILE A 128 -48.95 -21.83 -32.56
N GLU A 129 -48.57 -22.33 -31.38
CA GLU A 129 -48.84 -23.70 -30.95
C GLU A 129 -49.68 -23.78 -29.68
N GLN A 130 -50.45 -24.86 -29.58
CA GLN A 130 -51.23 -25.17 -28.39
C GLN A 130 -50.35 -25.86 -27.34
N ALA A 131 -50.63 -25.59 -26.05
CA ALA A 131 -49.94 -26.28 -24.97
C ALA A 131 -50.25 -27.79 -25.02
N GLY A 132 -49.21 -28.62 -25.17
CA GLY A 132 -49.37 -30.06 -25.39
C GLY A 132 -49.88 -30.44 -26.77
N GLY A 133 -49.65 -29.57 -27.77
CA GLY A 133 -50.01 -29.76 -29.18
C GLY A 133 -49.34 -30.99 -29.78
N GLY A 134 -48.06 -31.21 -29.52
CA GLY A 134 -47.29 -32.36 -29.96
C GLY A 134 -45.81 -32.14 -29.72
N ASN A 135 -44.95 -32.64 -30.61
CA ASN A 135 -43.54 -32.31 -30.69
C ASN A 135 -43.25 -31.58 -32.01
N ASP A 136 -43.20 -30.26 -31.94
CA ASP A 136 -43.24 -29.38 -33.10
C ASP A 136 -41.85 -28.91 -33.52
N GLU A 137 -41.63 -28.77 -34.83
CA GLU A 137 -40.33 -28.45 -35.41
C GLU A 137 -40.36 -27.25 -36.36
N VAL A 138 -39.55 -26.24 -36.05
CA VAL A 138 -39.25 -25.10 -36.94
C VAL A 138 -37.98 -25.38 -37.72
N ARG A 139 -38.09 -25.50 -39.05
CA ARG A 139 -36.97 -25.66 -39.97
C ARG A 139 -36.66 -24.36 -40.70
N VAL A 140 -35.48 -23.82 -40.47
CA VAL A 140 -35.03 -22.56 -41.08
C VAL A 140 -34.03 -22.87 -42.19
N SER A 141 -34.23 -22.35 -43.39
CA SER A 141 -33.27 -22.49 -44.51
C SER A 141 -32.63 -21.17 -44.95
N VAL A 142 -33.18 -20.03 -44.51
CA VAL A 142 -32.70 -18.69 -44.84
C VAL A 142 -32.52 -17.92 -43.53
N ILE A 143 -31.34 -17.32 -43.35
CA ILE A 143 -30.99 -16.57 -42.13
C ILE A 143 -31.91 -15.35 -42.00
N ASN A 144 -32.56 -15.22 -40.83
CA ASN A 144 -33.22 -13.99 -40.42
C ASN A 144 -32.17 -13.01 -39.84
N PRO A 145 -31.98 -11.81 -40.40
CA PRO A 145 -31.03 -10.84 -39.88
C PRO A 145 -31.38 -10.32 -38.47
N ASN A 146 -32.61 -10.54 -38.00
CA ASN A 146 -33.05 -10.21 -36.64
C ASN A 146 -33.11 -11.44 -35.72
N ASN A 147 -32.40 -12.52 -36.07
CA ASN A 147 -32.37 -13.81 -35.38
C ASN A 147 -33.71 -14.59 -35.46
N THR A 148 -33.64 -15.90 -35.22
CA THR A 148 -34.86 -16.74 -35.11
C THR A 148 -35.10 -17.10 -33.65
N VAL A 149 -36.32 -16.89 -33.18
CA VAL A 149 -36.75 -17.23 -31.81
C VAL A 149 -37.91 -18.20 -31.90
N LEU A 150 -37.85 -19.32 -31.19
CA LEU A 150 -38.96 -20.27 -31.12
C LEU A 150 -40.18 -19.63 -30.46
N ALA A 151 -41.35 -19.91 -31.02
CA ALA A 151 -42.61 -19.60 -30.36
C ALA A 151 -42.78 -20.48 -29.11
N ALA A 152 -43.63 -20.06 -28.17
CA ALA A 152 -43.97 -20.89 -27.01
C ALA A 152 -44.62 -22.21 -27.46
N ASN A 153 -44.37 -23.29 -26.70
CA ASN A 153 -44.83 -24.66 -26.98
C ASN A 153 -44.29 -25.27 -28.28
N VAL A 154 -43.14 -24.80 -28.77
CA VAL A 154 -42.43 -25.46 -29.88
C VAL A 154 -41.14 -26.06 -29.34
N GLU A 155 -40.88 -27.33 -29.61
CA GLU A 155 -39.78 -28.07 -28.97
C GLU A 155 -38.50 -28.08 -29.80
N ARG A 156 -38.56 -27.88 -31.12
CA ARG A 156 -37.39 -28.08 -32.00
C ARG A 156 -37.14 -26.91 -32.94
N LEU A 157 -35.90 -26.44 -32.97
CA LEU A 157 -35.38 -25.50 -33.97
C LEU A 157 -34.27 -26.18 -34.76
N THR A 158 -34.39 -26.21 -36.08
CA THR A 158 -33.39 -26.85 -36.96
C THR A 158 -33.03 -25.94 -38.10
N TYR A 159 -31.78 -25.53 -38.18
CA TYR A 159 -31.25 -24.79 -39.31
C TYR A 159 -30.67 -25.75 -40.36
N VAL A 160 -31.22 -25.71 -41.56
CA VAL A 160 -30.81 -26.59 -42.69
C VAL A 160 -29.98 -25.83 -43.74
N GLY A 161 -29.63 -24.57 -43.46
CA GLY A 161 -28.81 -23.72 -44.32
C GLY A 161 -27.31 -23.93 -44.11
N ALA A 162 -26.50 -23.12 -44.82
CA ALA A 162 -25.05 -23.29 -44.89
C ALA A 162 -24.22 -22.06 -44.45
N GLY A 163 -24.79 -21.19 -43.62
CA GLY A 163 -24.09 -20.01 -43.10
C GLY A 163 -24.42 -19.77 -41.63
N ALA A 164 -23.59 -18.98 -40.95
CA ALA A 164 -23.66 -18.67 -39.52
C ALA A 164 -25.07 -18.27 -39.06
N PHE A 165 -25.71 -19.16 -38.30
CA PHE A 165 -27.06 -19.04 -37.80
C PHE A 165 -27.05 -18.59 -36.33
N THR A 166 -28.00 -17.73 -35.97
CA THR A 166 -28.29 -17.42 -34.57
C THR A 166 -29.72 -17.81 -34.24
N GLY A 167 -29.86 -18.82 -33.38
CA GLY A 167 -31.13 -19.41 -32.98
C GLY A 167 -31.38 -19.26 -31.48
N TYR A 168 -32.62 -18.96 -31.13
CA TYR A 168 -33.10 -18.86 -29.75
C TYR A 168 -34.25 -19.85 -29.56
N GLY A 169 -34.21 -20.60 -28.47
CA GLY A 169 -35.32 -21.40 -27.99
C GLY A 169 -36.36 -20.58 -27.22
N ASN A 170 -37.09 -21.25 -26.33
CA ASN A 170 -38.14 -20.72 -25.48
C ASN A 170 -37.94 -21.22 -24.02
N ASP A 171 -38.98 -21.14 -23.17
CA ASP A 171 -38.87 -21.52 -21.76
C ASP A 171 -39.07 -23.04 -21.49
N SER A 172 -39.05 -23.88 -22.54
CA SER A 172 -39.25 -25.34 -22.47
C SER A 172 -37.98 -26.08 -22.88
N ASP A 173 -37.86 -27.37 -22.53
CA ASP A 173 -36.76 -28.23 -22.99
C ASP A 173 -36.73 -28.30 -24.53
N ASN A 174 -35.76 -27.63 -25.17
CA ASN A 174 -35.67 -27.49 -26.61
C ASN A 174 -34.55 -28.35 -27.22
N ILE A 175 -34.72 -28.78 -28.47
CA ILE A 175 -33.64 -29.31 -29.31
C ILE A 175 -33.32 -28.28 -30.37
N ILE A 176 -32.13 -27.68 -30.29
CA ILE A 176 -31.67 -26.64 -31.19
C ILE A 176 -30.49 -27.18 -32.00
N THR A 177 -30.70 -27.31 -33.31
CA THR A 177 -29.73 -27.84 -34.26
C THR A 177 -29.28 -26.77 -35.23
N GLY A 178 -27.99 -26.42 -35.16
CA GLY A 178 -27.28 -25.66 -36.17
C GLY A 178 -27.08 -26.45 -37.47
N GLY A 179 -26.56 -25.76 -38.48
CA GLY A 179 -26.31 -26.28 -39.81
C GLY A 179 -24.82 -26.44 -40.07
N SER A 180 -24.40 -26.02 -41.26
CA SER A 180 -22.97 -25.75 -41.49
C SER A 180 -22.71 -24.26 -41.39
N GLY A 181 -21.60 -23.85 -40.79
CA GLY A 181 -21.32 -22.45 -40.47
C GLY A 181 -20.88 -22.35 -39.02
N ASN A 182 -20.58 -21.13 -38.56
CA ASN A 182 -20.28 -20.89 -37.15
C ASN A 182 -21.57 -20.39 -36.51
N ASP A 183 -22.29 -21.29 -35.88
CA ASP A 183 -23.62 -21.03 -35.36
C ASP A 183 -23.56 -20.60 -33.89
N THR A 184 -24.57 -19.87 -33.44
CA THR A 184 -24.70 -19.41 -32.05
C THR A 184 -26.11 -19.70 -31.55
N LEU A 185 -26.21 -20.54 -30.53
CA LEU A 185 -27.46 -21.11 -30.07
C LEU A 185 -27.73 -20.67 -28.63
N TYR A 186 -28.96 -20.23 -28.37
CA TYR A 186 -29.44 -19.85 -27.04
C TYR A 186 -30.69 -20.67 -26.73
N GLY A 187 -30.69 -21.38 -25.61
CA GLY A 187 -31.77 -22.31 -25.25
C GLY A 187 -33.00 -21.59 -24.70
N GLY A 188 -32.78 -20.59 -23.85
CA GLY A 188 -33.81 -20.08 -22.98
C GLY A 188 -33.75 -20.83 -21.64
N ALA A 189 -34.90 -21.04 -21.01
CA ALA A 189 -34.98 -21.88 -19.82
C ALA A 189 -35.41 -23.30 -20.20
N GLY A 190 -35.04 -24.29 -19.42
CA GLY A 190 -35.35 -25.70 -19.72
C GLY A 190 -34.07 -26.52 -19.66
N ALA A 191 -34.20 -27.81 -19.95
CA ALA A 191 -33.05 -28.69 -20.19
C ALA A 191 -32.87 -28.86 -21.71
N ASP A 192 -31.99 -28.05 -22.28
CA ASP A 192 -31.86 -27.89 -23.73
C ASP A 192 -30.78 -28.80 -24.35
N GLN A 193 -30.98 -29.18 -25.61
CA GLN A 193 -30.01 -29.94 -26.40
C GLN A 193 -29.46 -29.05 -27.52
N PHE A 194 -28.20 -28.65 -27.39
CA PHE A 194 -27.47 -27.90 -28.40
C PHE A 194 -26.70 -28.83 -29.32
N ILE A 195 -26.96 -28.74 -30.62
CA ILE A 195 -26.30 -29.52 -31.66
C ILE A 195 -25.73 -28.52 -32.67
N GLY A 196 -24.44 -28.19 -32.62
CA GLY A 196 -23.86 -27.12 -33.45
C GLY A 196 -23.76 -27.51 -34.93
N GLY A 197 -23.25 -28.71 -35.20
CA GLY A 197 -23.13 -29.23 -36.55
C GLY A 197 -21.71 -29.05 -37.10
N ALA A 198 -21.57 -28.44 -38.27
CA ALA A 198 -20.27 -28.31 -38.92
C ALA A 198 -19.76 -26.87 -38.90
N GLY A 199 -18.77 -26.59 -38.06
CA GLY A 199 -18.08 -25.31 -38.04
C GLY A 199 -17.40 -25.08 -36.70
N TYR A 200 -17.48 -23.84 -36.22
CA TYR A 200 -17.10 -23.47 -34.86
C TYR A 200 -18.33 -22.86 -34.21
N ASP A 201 -19.02 -23.67 -33.41
CA ASP A 201 -20.37 -23.44 -32.94
C ASP A 201 -20.38 -23.11 -31.45
N GLY A 202 -21.29 -22.22 -31.05
CA GLY A 202 -21.36 -21.70 -29.69
C GLY A 202 -22.72 -21.90 -29.03
N ALA A 203 -22.73 -22.38 -27.79
CA ALA A 203 -23.88 -22.30 -26.89
C ALA A 203 -23.72 -21.10 -25.95
N GLY A 204 -24.76 -20.27 -25.79
CA GLY A 204 -24.67 -19.04 -25.00
C GLY A 204 -25.80 -18.86 -23.99
N TYR A 205 -25.52 -18.10 -22.93
CA TYR A 205 -26.44 -17.81 -21.82
C TYR A 205 -26.66 -16.31 -21.58
N LEU A 206 -26.51 -15.48 -22.61
CA LEU A 206 -26.67 -14.03 -22.52
C LEU A 206 -28.08 -13.57 -22.11
N ASP A 207 -29.07 -14.45 -22.27
CA ASP A 207 -30.46 -14.29 -21.86
C ASP A 207 -30.72 -14.71 -20.40
N SER A 208 -29.73 -15.28 -19.72
CA SER A 208 -29.78 -15.55 -18.28
C SER A 208 -29.91 -14.26 -17.47
N LYS A 209 -30.69 -14.34 -16.39
CA LYS A 209 -30.92 -13.24 -15.43
C LYS A 209 -30.07 -13.38 -14.16
N GLU A 210 -29.21 -14.40 -14.12
CA GLU A 210 -28.28 -14.70 -13.04
C GLU A 210 -27.02 -15.37 -13.61
N ALA A 211 -25.98 -15.51 -12.79
CA ALA A 211 -24.78 -16.25 -13.16
C ALA A 211 -25.08 -17.73 -13.41
N VAL A 212 -24.37 -18.31 -14.37
CA VAL A 212 -24.43 -19.73 -14.69
C VAL A 212 -23.16 -20.44 -14.23
N THR A 213 -23.33 -21.70 -13.85
CA THR A 213 -22.22 -22.63 -13.62
C THR A 213 -22.29 -23.73 -14.65
N ILE A 214 -21.23 -23.89 -15.45
CA ILE A 214 -21.13 -24.91 -16.48
C ILE A 214 -20.08 -25.93 -16.05
N ASN A 215 -20.50 -27.00 -15.38
CA ASN A 215 -19.60 -28.07 -14.99
C ASN A 215 -19.62 -29.23 -16.01
N LEU A 216 -18.73 -29.18 -17.00
CA LEU A 216 -18.65 -30.21 -18.05
C LEU A 216 -18.25 -31.58 -17.50
N LYS A 217 -17.45 -31.59 -16.43
CA LYS A 217 -16.94 -32.81 -15.80
C LYS A 217 -18.02 -33.67 -15.16
N THR A 218 -19.00 -33.03 -14.52
CA THR A 218 -20.12 -33.73 -13.85
C THR A 218 -21.41 -33.71 -14.67
N GLY A 219 -21.51 -32.82 -15.67
CA GLY A 219 -22.75 -32.54 -16.40
C GLY A 219 -23.82 -31.84 -15.56
N VAL A 220 -23.45 -31.27 -14.40
CA VAL A 220 -24.38 -30.57 -13.51
C VAL A 220 -24.19 -29.08 -13.66
N HIS A 221 -25.13 -28.44 -14.34
CA HIS A 221 -25.13 -27.00 -14.62
C HIS A 221 -26.12 -26.25 -13.70
N SER A 222 -26.05 -24.91 -13.67
CA SER A 222 -26.94 -24.06 -12.88
C SER A 222 -27.54 -22.91 -13.69
N GLY A 223 -28.51 -22.20 -13.10
CA GLY A 223 -29.26 -21.16 -13.79
C GLY A 223 -30.10 -21.74 -14.92
N ILE A 224 -30.18 -21.03 -16.04
CA ILE A 224 -30.89 -21.50 -17.23
C ILE A 224 -30.16 -22.64 -17.95
N ALA A 225 -28.89 -22.91 -17.63
CA ALA A 225 -28.14 -24.01 -18.21
C ALA A 225 -28.49 -25.40 -17.61
N ALA A 226 -29.37 -25.44 -16.61
CA ALA A 226 -29.61 -26.61 -15.78
C ALA A 226 -30.27 -27.76 -16.56
N GLY A 227 -29.46 -28.79 -16.87
CA GLY A 227 -29.91 -29.97 -17.61
C GLY A 227 -29.51 -29.97 -19.08
N ASP A 228 -28.84 -28.90 -19.52
CA ASP A 228 -28.43 -28.74 -20.91
C ASP A 228 -27.36 -29.75 -21.34
N THR A 229 -27.32 -30.02 -22.64
CA THR A 229 -26.32 -30.90 -23.25
C THR A 229 -25.75 -30.29 -24.52
N TYR A 230 -24.47 -30.58 -24.80
CA TYR A 230 -23.72 -30.00 -25.91
C TYR A 230 -23.19 -31.11 -26.82
N THR A 231 -23.51 -31.03 -28.09
CA THR A 231 -23.01 -31.92 -29.15
C THR A 231 -22.49 -31.06 -30.29
N ASP A 232 -21.27 -31.32 -30.76
CA ASP A 232 -20.63 -30.52 -31.82
C ASP A 232 -20.66 -29.01 -31.49
N ILE A 233 -20.32 -28.66 -30.25
CA ILE A 233 -20.19 -27.28 -29.75
C ILE A 233 -18.72 -27.09 -29.35
N GLU A 234 -18.11 -26.01 -29.80
CA GLU A 234 -16.70 -25.69 -29.52
C GLU A 234 -16.54 -24.59 -28.47
N VAL A 235 -17.54 -23.73 -28.26
CA VAL A 235 -17.49 -22.64 -27.27
C VAL A 235 -18.74 -22.54 -26.43
N ILE A 236 -18.57 -22.34 -25.13
CA ILE A 236 -19.66 -21.96 -24.22
C ILE A 236 -19.46 -20.52 -23.79
N ARG A 237 -20.46 -19.68 -24.04
CA ARG A 237 -20.51 -18.29 -23.60
C ARG A 237 -21.38 -18.13 -22.35
N GLY A 238 -20.81 -17.49 -21.34
CA GLY A 238 -21.48 -17.11 -20.11
C GLY A 238 -22.62 -16.11 -20.27
N SER A 239 -23.17 -15.72 -19.14
CA SER A 239 -24.18 -14.70 -18.96
C SER A 239 -23.57 -13.28 -18.91
N ASN A 240 -24.33 -12.33 -18.34
CA ASN A 240 -23.84 -10.99 -18.05
C ASN A 240 -23.47 -10.82 -16.56
N PHE A 241 -23.22 -11.93 -15.87
CA PHE A 241 -22.91 -12.02 -14.44
C PHE A 241 -21.65 -12.87 -14.24
N ASN A 242 -21.19 -12.98 -12.99
CA ASN A 242 -19.97 -13.72 -12.65
C ASN A 242 -20.18 -15.25 -12.78
N ASP A 243 -19.80 -15.80 -13.91
CA ASP A 243 -20.01 -17.21 -14.25
C ASP A 243 -18.87 -18.11 -13.79
N THR A 244 -19.13 -19.41 -13.78
CA THR A 244 -18.11 -20.42 -13.43
C THR A 244 -18.13 -21.58 -14.40
N PHE A 245 -17.00 -21.87 -15.03
CA PHE A 245 -16.80 -23.00 -15.93
C PHE A 245 -15.89 -24.04 -15.28
N VAL A 246 -16.24 -25.32 -15.35
CA VAL A 246 -15.36 -26.42 -14.92
C VAL A 246 -15.04 -27.26 -16.15
N GLY A 247 -13.76 -27.25 -16.53
CA GLY A 247 -13.27 -27.99 -17.69
C GLY A 247 -13.24 -29.51 -17.46
N ASP A 248 -13.27 -30.27 -18.55
CA ASP A 248 -13.23 -31.74 -18.54
C ASP A 248 -12.13 -32.31 -19.47
N GLY A 249 -11.30 -31.44 -20.08
CA GLY A 249 -10.27 -31.83 -21.04
C GLY A 249 -10.78 -32.17 -22.44
N SER A 250 -12.03 -31.85 -22.77
CA SER A 250 -12.59 -32.01 -24.12
C SER A 250 -12.06 -30.99 -25.14
N GLY A 251 -11.39 -29.93 -24.67
CA GLY A 251 -10.92 -28.82 -25.50
C GLY A 251 -11.99 -27.75 -25.77
N MET A 252 -13.07 -27.72 -24.98
CA MET A 252 -14.10 -26.67 -25.03
C MET A 252 -13.49 -25.29 -24.75
N ASP A 253 -13.84 -24.30 -25.55
CA ASP A 253 -13.51 -22.90 -25.32
C ASP A 253 -14.52 -22.25 -24.36
N PHE A 254 -14.04 -21.32 -23.53
CA PHE A 254 -14.88 -20.59 -22.58
C PHE A 254 -14.82 -19.09 -22.85
N ASP A 255 -15.99 -18.49 -23.05
CA ASP A 255 -16.18 -17.05 -23.19
C ASP A 255 -16.97 -16.55 -21.98
N GLY A 256 -16.33 -15.87 -21.03
CA GLY A 256 -16.98 -15.42 -19.80
C GLY A 256 -18.10 -14.41 -20.05
N GLY A 257 -18.03 -13.66 -21.13
CA GLY A 257 -19.02 -12.61 -21.42
C GLY A 257 -18.74 -11.36 -20.60
N ALA A 258 -19.71 -10.91 -19.80
CA ALA A 258 -19.55 -9.76 -18.93
C ALA A 258 -19.68 -10.20 -17.48
N GLY A 259 -18.77 -9.75 -16.62
CA GLY A 259 -18.75 -10.22 -15.24
C GLY A 259 -17.32 -10.27 -14.72
N VAL A 260 -17.15 -10.99 -13.62
CA VAL A 260 -15.84 -11.53 -13.20
C VAL A 260 -15.99 -13.04 -13.23
N ASP A 261 -15.44 -13.64 -14.28
CA ASP A 261 -15.73 -15.01 -14.66
C ASP A 261 -14.60 -15.95 -14.25
N THR A 262 -14.97 -17.16 -13.87
CA THR A 262 -14.04 -18.16 -13.31
C THR A 262 -13.97 -19.39 -14.18
N VAL A 263 -12.76 -19.88 -14.44
CA VAL A 263 -12.52 -21.24 -14.93
C VAL A 263 -11.82 -22.04 -13.85
N ASP A 264 -12.38 -23.19 -13.51
CA ASP A 264 -11.93 -24.07 -12.44
C ASP A 264 -11.38 -25.38 -13.00
N TYR A 265 -10.07 -25.60 -12.80
CA TYR A 265 -9.34 -26.82 -13.14
C TYR A 265 -8.88 -27.60 -11.89
N SER A 266 -9.41 -27.29 -10.70
CA SER A 266 -9.03 -27.95 -9.43
C SER A 266 -9.28 -29.46 -9.42
N GLY A 267 -10.21 -29.94 -10.26
CA GLY A 267 -10.45 -31.36 -10.46
C GLY A 267 -9.43 -32.07 -11.35
N SER A 268 -8.56 -31.34 -12.07
CA SER A 268 -7.65 -31.90 -13.06
C SER A 268 -6.66 -32.86 -12.41
N THR A 269 -6.38 -33.98 -13.10
CA THR A 269 -5.46 -35.01 -12.61
C THR A 269 -4.00 -34.78 -13.05
N ALA A 270 -3.71 -33.61 -13.62
CA ALA A 270 -2.39 -33.18 -14.04
C ALA A 270 -2.34 -31.63 -14.06
N GLY A 271 -1.13 -31.08 -14.01
CA GLY A 271 -0.89 -29.65 -14.10
C GLY A 271 -1.43 -29.05 -15.39
N VAL A 272 -1.94 -27.83 -15.29
CA VAL A 272 -2.52 -27.03 -16.38
C VAL A 272 -1.64 -25.83 -16.69
N ASN A 273 -1.56 -25.47 -17.96
CA ASN A 273 -0.88 -24.26 -18.42
C ASN A 273 -1.88 -23.39 -19.17
N ILE A 274 -2.17 -22.23 -18.56
CA ILE A 274 -3.25 -21.34 -18.97
C ILE A 274 -2.71 -19.91 -19.15
N ASN A 275 -3.30 -19.20 -20.10
CA ASN A 275 -3.01 -17.79 -20.34
C ASN A 275 -4.28 -16.94 -20.28
N VAL A 276 -4.36 -16.09 -19.26
CA VAL A 276 -5.40 -15.08 -19.07
C VAL A 276 -4.97 -13.76 -19.73
N ARG A 277 -5.71 -13.33 -20.77
CA ARG A 277 -5.39 -12.09 -21.51
C ARG A 277 -6.63 -11.45 -22.13
N LEU A 278 -6.47 -10.21 -22.59
CA LEU A 278 -7.50 -9.52 -23.38
C LEU A 278 -7.70 -10.21 -24.74
N GLY A 279 -8.96 -10.50 -25.09
CA GLY A 279 -9.34 -11.20 -26.31
C GLY A 279 -9.09 -12.72 -26.25
N SER A 280 -9.22 -13.39 -27.38
CA SER A 280 -9.01 -14.85 -27.45
C SER A 280 -7.59 -15.23 -27.06
N GLY A 281 -7.44 -16.09 -26.04
CA GLY A 281 -6.20 -16.65 -25.53
C GLY A 281 -5.38 -17.48 -26.53
N THR A 282 -4.29 -18.08 -26.05
CA THR A 282 -3.71 -19.27 -26.67
C THR A 282 -4.40 -20.50 -26.08
N ALA A 283 -4.53 -21.58 -26.84
CA ALA A 283 -5.03 -22.83 -26.31
C ALA A 283 -4.20 -23.26 -25.09
N GLY A 284 -4.90 -23.61 -24.02
CA GLY A 284 -4.32 -24.22 -22.83
C GLY A 284 -3.66 -25.54 -23.16
N THR A 285 -2.72 -25.95 -22.32
CA THR A 285 -2.03 -27.24 -22.43
C THR A 285 -1.97 -27.94 -21.09
N GLY A 286 -1.96 -29.27 -21.09
CA GLY A 286 -1.90 -30.08 -19.89
C GLY A 286 -3.26 -30.26 -19.20
N GLY A 287 -3.46 -31.44 -18.60
CA GLY A 287 -4.65 -31.75 -17.82
C GLY A 287 -5.97 -31.48 -18.54
N GLU A 288 -6.91 -30.91 -17.82
CA GLU A 288 -8.25 -30.55 -18.32
C GLU A 288 -8.28 -29.22 -19.10
N ALA A 289 -7.14 -28.53 -19.20
CA ALA A 289 -6.96 -27.31 -19.97
C ALA A 289 -6.56 -27.54 -21.44
N GLU A 290 -6.17 -28.77 -21.80
CA GLU A 290 -5.65 -29.09 -23.13
C GLU A 290 -6.64 -28.69 -24.24
N GLY A 291 -6.21 -27.78 -25.11
CA GLY A 291 -7.00 -27.31 -26.25
C GLY A 291 -7.92 -26.12 -25.98
N SER A 292 -8.32 -25.89 -24.72
CA SER A 292 -9.28 -24.83 -24.36
C SER A 292 -8.71 -23.42 -24.52
N ILE A 293 -9.44 -22.54 -25.19
CA ILE A 293 -9.15 -21.10 -25.29
C ILE A 293 -10.06 -20.34 -24.33
N LEU A 294 -9.45 -19.48 -23.53
CA LEU A 294 -10.17 -18.58 -22.61
C LEU A 294 -10.34 -17.20 -23.25
N THR A 295 -11.56 -16.67 -23.20
CA THR A 295 -11.92 -15.30 -23.61
C THR A 295 -12.76 -14.67 -22.51
N GLY A 296 -12.43 -13.44 -22.07
CA GLY A 296 -13.22 -12.76 -21.04
C GLY A 296 -13.27 -13.51 -19.70
N ILE A 297 -12.20 -14.24 -19.34
CA ILE A 297 -12.06 -14.91 -18.04
C ILE A 297 -11.07 -14.12 -17.19
N GLU A 298 -11.45 -13.75 -15.97
CA GLU A 298 -10.58 -13.03 -15.02
C GLU A 298 -9.97 -13.96 -13.97
N THR A 299 -10.68 -15.03 -13.59
CA THR A 299 -10.25 -15.94 -12.51
C THR A 299 -9.93 -17.31 -13.07
N VAL A 300 -8.75 -17.83 -12.73
CA VAL A 300 -8.36 -19.21 -13.03
C VAL A 300 -7.95 -19.91 -11.74
N ILE A 301 -8.56 -21.07 -11.51
CA ILE A 301 -8.18 -21.99 -10.45
C ILE A 301 -7.47 -23.18 -11.11
N GLY A 302 -6.21 -23.38 -10.74
CA GLY A 302 -5.35 -24.46 -11.13
C GLY A 302 -5.73 -25.79 -10.49
N SER A 303 -4.91 -26.80 -10.75
CA SER A 303 -5.06 -28.17 -10.31
C SER A 303 -4.40 -28.39 -8.94
N ALA A 304 -4.27 -29.66 -8.55
CA ALA A 304 -3.48 -30.05 -7.37
C ALA A 304 -2.02 -30.42 -7.74
N PHE A 305 -1.56 -30.03 -8.92
CA PHE A 305 -0.25 -30.33 -9.48
C PHE A 305 0.38 -29.07 -10.04
N ASN A 306 1.69 -29.11 -10.28
CA ASN A 306 2.47 -28.01 -10.84
C ASN A 306 1.84 -27.39 -12.10
N ASP A 307 1.25 -26.22 -11.91
CA ASP A 307 0.56 -25.43 -12.90
C ASP A 307 1.44 -24.28 -13.42
N VAL A 308 1.08 -23.76 -14.59
CA VAL A 308 1.68 -22.55 -15.14
C VAL A 308 0.57 -21.58 -15.50
N LEU A 309 0.35 -20.60 -14.63
CA LEU A 309 -0.72 -19.60 -14.78
C LEU A 309 -0.12 -18.28 -15.27
N THR A 310 -0.47 -17.90 -16.49
CA THR A 310 0.07 -16.70 -17.14
C THR A 310 -0.97 -15.61 -17.24
N ALA A 311 -0.60 -14.36 -16.94
CA ALA A 311 -1.43 -13.19 -17.13
C ALA A 311 -0.74 -12.16 -18.06
N GLY A 312 -1.42 -11.73 -19.14
CA GLY A 312 -0.93 -10.72 -20.08
C GLY A 312 -0.62 -11.26 -21.50
N PRO A 313 -0.08 -10.44 -22.44
CA PRO A 313 0.71 -9.22 -22.22
C PRO A 313 -0.04 -7.88 -22.36
N TYR A 314 -1.33 -7.87 -22.68
CA TYR A 314 -2.09 -6.64 -22.93
C TYR A 314 -2.71 -6.05 -21.64
N THR A 315 -2.66 -4.73 -21.51
CA THR A 315 -3.02 -3.99 -20.29
C THR A 315 -4.53 -4.02 -20.00
N ILE A 316 -4.84 -4.81 -18.97
CA ILE A 316 -6.02 -4.91 -18.08
C ILE A 316 -7.33 -5.49 -18.60
N MET A 317 -7.65 -6.66 -18.04
CA MET A 317 -8.87 -6.80 -17.23
C MET A 317 -8.47 -6.47 -15.78
N THR A 318 -9.14 -5.50 -15.14
CA THR A 318 -8.91 -5.24 -13.72
C THR A 318 -9.49 -6.40 -12.92
N GLY A 319 -8.73 -6.97 -11.97
CA GLY A 319 -9.23 -8.04 -11.11
C GLY A 319 -8.86 -9.46 -11.53
N VAL A 320 -7.78 -9.65 -12.32
CA VAL A 320 -7.25 -10.99 -12.59
C VAL A 320 -6.88 -11.68 -11.27
N ARG A 321 -7.35 -12.91 -11.10
CA ARG A 321 -7.10 -13.77 -9.95
C ARG A 321 -6.56 -15.12 -10.43
N LEU A 322 -5.43 -15.54 -9.89
CA LEU A 322 -4.78 -16.81 -10.20
C LEU A 322 -4.62 -17.60 -8.90
N GLU A 323 -5.11 -18.84 -8.88
CA GLU A 323 -4.93 -19.77 -7.78
C GLU A 323 -4.26 -21.03 -8.32
N GLY A 324 -3.07 -21.37 -7.85
CA GLY A 324 -2.30 -22.53 -8.30
C GLY A 324 -2.87 -23.80 -7.70
N GLY A 325 -2.91 -23.86 -6.38
CA GLY A 325 -3.59 -24.93 -5.64
C GLY A 325 -2.62 -25.66 -4.74
N THR A 326 -2.22 -26.86 -5.13
CA THR A 326 -1.06 -27.55 -4.53
C THR A 326 -0.15 -27.99 -5.65
N GLY A 327 1.10 -28.33 -5.35
CA GLY A 327 2.14 -28.52 -6.35
C GLY A 327 3.04 -27.31 -6.40
N ASP A 328 4.12 -27.40 -7.18
CA ASP A 328 5.05 -26.27 -7.37
C ASP A 328 4.59 -25.47 -8.59
N ASP A 329 3.92 -24.35 -8.35
CA ASP A 329 3.21 -23.57 -9.35
C ASP A 329 4.01 -22.36 -9.85
N ILE A 330 3.80 -21.97 -11.11
CA ILE A 330 4.48 -20.84 -11.74
C ILE A 330 3.46 -19.80 -12.21
N TYR A 331 3.60 -18.58 -11.68
CA TYR A 331 2.80 -17.41 -12.04
C TYR A 331 3.57 -16.46 -12.95
N ASN A 332 3.27 -16.45 -14.25
CA ASN A 332 3.92 -15.54 -15.20
C ASN A 332 3.15 -14.23 -15.34
N ILE A 333 3.73 -13.12 -14.86
CA ILE A 333 3.14 -11.79 -14.86
C ILE A 333 3.74 -10.94 -15.99
N ASN A 334 3.00 -10.84 -17.09
CA ASN A 334 3.40 -10.14 -18.32
C ASN A 334 2.63 -8.83 -18.52
N MET A 335 2.11 -8.21 -17.47
CA MET A 335 1.33 -6.98 -17.54
C MET A 335 1.79 -5.95 -16.50
N GLY A 336 1.44 -4.68 -16.69
CA GLY A 336 1.85 -3.59 -15.80
C GLY A 336 1.11 -3.50 -14.45
N TYR A 337 0.54 -4.59 -13.96
CA TYR A 337 -0.14 -4.71 -12.67
C TYR A 337 0.07 -6.12 -12.12
N THR A 338 0.15 -6.28 -10.80
CA THR A 338 0.23 -7.59 -10.17
C THR A 338 -1.18 -8.18 -10.01
N PRO A 339 -1.48 -9.38 -10.55
CA PRO A 339 -2.78 -10.03 -10.30
C PRO A 339 -2.91 -10.45 -8.83
N THR A 340 -4.13 -10.77 -8.41
CA THR A 340 -4.32 -11.42 -7.11
C THR A 340 -3.87 -12.87 -7.23
N ILE A 341 -2.75 -13.20 -6.59
CA ILE A 341 -2.22 -14.57 -6.50
C ILE A 341 -2.65 -15.15 -5.16
N ILE A 342 -3.12 -16.40 -5.16
CA ILE A 342 -3.52 -17.10 -3.94
C ILE A 342 -2.90 -18.48 -3.91
N GLU A 343 -2.16 -18.72 -2.84
CA GLU A 343 -1.57 -20.02 -2.54
C GLU A 343 -2.05 -20.60 -1.22
N GLN A 344 -2.15 -21.93 -1.20
CA GLN A 344 -2.51 -22.67 0.00
C GLN A 344 -1.29 -22.88 0.89
N ALA A 345 -1.51 -22.94 2.20
CA ALA A 345 -0.43 -23.26 3.12
C ALA A 345 0.09 -24.69 2.86
N GLY A 346 1.37 -24.81 2.53
CA GLY A 346 1.98 -26.07 2.09
C GLY A 346 1.59 -26.50 0.68
N GLY A 347 1.29 -25.53 -0.20
CA GLY A 347 0.99 -25.69 -1.62
C GLY A 347 2.15 -26.35 -2.37
N GLY A 348 3.36 -25.81 -2.28
CA GLY A 348 4.57 -26.35 -2.88
C GLY A 348 5.75 -25.40 -2.70
N ASP A 349 6.66 -25.37 -3.68
CA ASP A 349 7.65 -24.29 -3.87
C ASP A 349 7.22 -23.42 -5.06
N ASP A 350 6.52 -22.32 -4.77
CA ASP A 350 5.80 -21.54 -5.78
C ASP A 350 6.62 -20.33 -6.28
N GLU A 351 6.52 -20.01 -7.58
CA GLU A 351 7.30 -18.95 -8.21
C GLU A 351 6.46 -17.93 -8.98
N VAL A 352 6.59 -16.65 -8.59
CA VAL A 352 6.12 -15.50 -9.39
C VAL A 352 7.22 -15.01 -10.31
N ARG A 353 6.97 -15.04 -11.62
CA ARG A 353 7.86 -14.52 -12.66
C ARG A 353 7.32 -13.24 -13.26
N VAL A 354 8.02 -12.13 -13.05
CA VAL A 354 7.63 -10.81 -13.56
C VAL A 354 8.46 -10.46 -14.79
N SER A 355 7.81 -10.11 -15.90
CA SER A 355 8.51 -9.64 -17.12
C SER A 355 8.25 -8.17 -17.47
N VAL A 356 7.21 -7.57 -16.88
CA VAL A 356 6.83 -6.17 -17.07
C VAL A 356 6.80 -5.48 -15.70
N VAL A 357 7.57 -4.40 -15.56
CA VAL A 357 7.64 -3.64 -14.30
C VAL A 357 6.31 -2.97 -14.00
N TYR A 358 5.78 -3.22 -12.82
CA TYR A 358 4.76 -2.38 -12.21
C TYR A 358 5.44 -1.31 -11.35
N THR A 359 5.12 -0.04 -11.59
CA THR A 359 5.75 1.09 -10.89
C THR A 359 5.51 1.10 -9.37
N GLY A 360 4.50 0.38 -8.87
CA GLY A 360 4.25 0.21 -7.43
C GLY A 360 5.05 -0.93 -6.79
N GLY A 361 5.87 -1.65 -7.56
CA GLY A 361 6.56 -2.86 -7.13
C GLY A 361 5.66 -4.09 -7.05
N THR A 362 6.26 -5.28 -7.08
CA THR A 362 5.54 -6.55 -6.98
C THR A 362 5.74 -7.16 -5.62
N THR A 363 4.64 -7.42 -4.90
CA THR A 363 4.65 -8.09 -3.59
C THR A 363 4.19 -9.54 -3.73
N LEU A 364 4.93 -10.47 -3.14
CA LEU A 364 4.51 -11.87 -3.05
C LEU A 364 3.25 -12.02 -2.20
N ALA A 365 2.34 -12.87 -2.67
CA ALA A 365 1.24 -13.34 -1.83
C ALA A 365 1.80 -14.21 -0.70
N ALA A 366 1.01 -14.41 0.36
CA ALA A 366 1.37 -15.36 1.41
C ALA A 366 1.52 -16.78 0.83
N ASN A 367 2.44 -17.57 1.41
CA ASN A 367 2.78 -18.94 0.98
C ASN A 367 3.37 -19.04 -0.44
N VAL A 368 4.00 -17.97 -0.94
CA VAL A 368 4.78 -18.03 -2.18
C VAL A 368 6.25 -17.83 -1.85
N GLU A 369 7.12 -18.70 -2.33
CA GLU A 369 8.52 -18.77 -1.90
C GLU A 369 9.45 -17.97 -2.81
N ARG A 370 9.11 -17.78 -4.09
CA ARG A 370 10.08 -17.26 -5.08
C ARG A 370 9.51 -16.10 -5.90
N LEU A 371 10.26 -15.01 -5.97
CA LEU A 371 10.00 -13.87 -6.85
C LEU A 371 11.16 -13.70 -7.82
N THR A 372 10.90 -13.85 -9.12
CA THR A 372 11.92 -13.72 -10.17
C THR A 372 11.52 -12.64 -11.17
N TYR A 373 12.33 -11.60 -11.32
CA TYR A 373 12.18 -10.64 -12.39
C TYR A 373 13.09 -10.99 -13.57
N VAL A 374 12.49 -11.21 -14.75
CA VAL A 374 13.20 -11.62 -15.97
C VAL A 374 13.40 -10.48 -16.98
N GLY A 375 13.03 -9.25 -16.59
CA GLY A 375 13.15 -8.07 -17.43
C GLY A 375 14.50 -7.35 -17.27
N ALA A 376 14.65 -6.23 -18.01
CA ALA A 376 15.88 -5.45 -18.05
C ALA A 376 15.78 -4.05 -17.43
N GLY A 377 14.57 -3.60 -17.07
CA GLY A 377 14.36 -2.31 -16.37
C GLY A 377 14.53 -2.46 -14.86
N ALA A 378 14.71 -1.35 -14.14
CA ALA A 378 14.75 -1.32 -12.68
C ALA A 378 13.46 -1.90 -12.08
N PHE A 379 13.62 -2.88 -11.20
CA PHE A 379 12.55 -3.63 -10.54
C PHE A 379 12.53 -3.35 -9.05
N THR A 380 11.32 -3.32 -8.49
CA THR A 380 11.11 -3.32 -7.04
C THR A 380 10.30 -4.54 -6.66
N GLY A 381 10.90 -5.42 -5.87
CA GLY A 381 10.30 -6.68 -5.41
C GLY A 381 10.15 -6.70 -3.90
N TYR A 382 9.02 -7.21 -3.42
CA TYR A 382 8.73 -7.42 -2.01
C TYR A 382 8.38 -8.90 -1.79
N GLY A 383 9.02 -9.53 -0.81
CA GLY A 383 8.63 -10.83 -0.31
C GLY A 383 7.42 -10.77 0.64
N ASN A 384 7.28 -11.80 1.45
CA ASN A 384 6.24 -12.01 2.46
C ASN A 384 6.88 -12.36 3.82
N ASP A 385 6.14 -13.00 4.73
CA ASP A 385 6.65 -13.34 6.08
C ASP A 385 7.41 -14.69 6.14
N SER A 386 7.70 -15.32 4.99
CA SER A 386 8.39 -16.62 4.88
C SER A 386 9.78 -16.45 4.28
N ASP A 387 10.64 -17.46 4.43
CA ASP A 387 11.96 -17.49 3.79
C ASP A 387 11.84 -17.44 2.25
N ASN A 388 12.08 -16.29 1.64
CA ASN A 388 11.87 -16.06 0.22
C ASN A 388 13.17 -16.07 -0.59
N VAL A 389 13.07 -16.45 -1.87
CA VAL A 389 14.14 -16.25 -2.87
C VAL A 389 13.71 -15.16 -3.83
N ILE A 390 14.35 -13.99 -3.73
CA ILE A 390 14.03 -12.82 -4.55
C ILE A 390 15.19 -12.56 -5.53
N THR A 391 14.88 -12.65 -6.82
CA THR A 391 15.84 -12.49 -7.92
C THR A 391 15.48 -11.28 -8.78
N GLY A 392 16.37 -10.29 -8.80
CA GLY A 392 16.36 -9.17 -9.75
C GLY A 392 16.77 -9.60 -11.16
N GLY A 393 16.70 -8.64 -12.07
CA GLY A 393 16.99 -8.77 -13.49
C GLY A 393 18.34 -8.14 -13.84
N SER A 394 18.37 -7.43 -14.97
CA SER A 394 19.55 -6.68 -15.40
C SER A 394 19.46 -5.17 -15.14
N GLY A 395 18.47 -4.74 -14.35
CA GLY A 395 18.24 -3.36 -13.98
C GLY A 395 18.99 -3.01 -12.70
N ASN A 396 18.82 -1.78 -12.20
CA ASN A 396 19.20 -1.46 -10.83
C ASN A 396 17.99 -1.75 -9.95
N ASP A 397 18.00 -2.88 -9.26
CA ASP A 397 16.85 -3.43 -8.60
C ASP A 397 16.86 -3.12 -7.09
N THR A 398 15.67 -3.04 -6.50
CA THR A 398 15.51 -2.81 -5.06
C THR A 398 14.61 -3.91 -4.50
N LEU A 399 15.16 -4.70 -3.60
CA LEU A 399 14.54 -5.91 -3.11
C LEU A 399 14.32 -5.81 -1.59
N TYR A 400 13.11 -6.15 -1.16
CA TYR A 400 12.69 -6.22 0.23
C TYR A 400 12.21 -7.63 0.53
N GLY A 401 12.75 -8.26 1.57
CA GLY A 401 12.45 -9.65 1.91
C GLY A 401 11.12 -9.81 2.63
N GLY A 402 10.80 -8.84 3.49
CA GLY A 402 9.80 -9.05 4.54
C GLY A 402 10.47 -9.71 5.74
N ALA A 403 9.75 -10.59 6.43
CA ALA A 403 10.32 -11.38 7.52
C ALA A 403 10.69 -12.78 7.02
N GLY A 404 11.60 -13.45 7.71
CA GLY A 404 12.11 -14.75 7.27
C GLY A 404 13.62 -14.69 7.09
N ALA A 405 14.22 -15.81 6.71
CA ALA A 405 15.62 -15.86 6.28
C ALA A 405 15.65 -15.82 4.75
N ASP A 406 15.80 -14.62 4.19
CA ASP A 406 15.62 -14.36 2.77
C ASP A 406 16.90 -14.50 1.95
N LYS A 407 16.75 -14.79 0.66
CA LYS A 407 17.84 -14.82 -0.30
C LYS A 407 17.63 -13.76 -1.37
N PHE A 408 18.48 -12.73 -1.34
CA PHE A 408 18.53 -11.68 -2.34
C PHE A 408 19.56 -12.01 -3.42
N ILE A 409 19.13 -11.97 -4.68
CA ILE A 409 19.97 -12.12 -5.86
C ILE A 409 19.72 -10.89 -6.74
N GLY A 410 20.61 -9.89 -6.72
CA GLY A 410 20.39 -8.65 -7.46
C GLY A 410 20.45 -8.83 -8.97
N GLY A 411 21.45 -9.59 -9.43
CA GLY A 411 21.63 -9.90 -10.84
C GLY A 411 22.70 -8.99 -11.44
N ALA A 412 22.39 -8.36 -12.58
CA ALA A 412 23.33 -7.43 -13.20
C ALA A 412 22.82 -6.01 -13.00
N GLY A 413 23.61 -5.13 -12.40
CA GLY A 413 23.12 -3.79 -12.11
C GLY A 413 23.87 -3.14 -10.98
N TYR A 414 23.20 -2.20 -10.34
CA TYR A 414 23.60 -1.67 -9.04
C TYR A 414 22.41 -1.85 -8.11
N ASP A 415 22.42 -2.96 -7.38
CA ASP A 415 21.24 -3.53 -6.74
C ASP A 415 21.25 -3.27 -5.24
N THR A 416 20.05 -3.09 -4.68
CA THR A 416 19.84 -2.77 -3.27
C THR A 416 19.00 -3.85 -2.58
N ALA A 417 19.52 -4.43 -1.50
CA ALA A 417 18.71 -5.10 -0.49
C ALA A 417 18.34 -4.08 0.59
N GLY A 418 17.05 -3.89 0.87
CA GLY A 418 16.55 -2.87 1.79
C GLY A 418 15.67 -3.40 2.91
N TYR A 419 15.63 -2.68 4.03
CA TYR A 419 14.82 -3.02 5.22
C TYR A 419 13.86 -1.90 5.63
N LEU A 420 13.43 -1.06 4.70
CA LEU A 420 12.50 0.05 4.95
C LEU A 420 11.11 -0.42 5.42
N ASP A 421 10.79 -1.69 5.20
CA ASP A 421 9.60 -2.40 5.67
C ASP A 421 9.74 -2.94 7.11
N SER A 422 10.93 -2.82 7.72
CA SER A 422 11.14 -3.14 9.13
C SER A 422 10.37 -2.20 10.06
N LYS A 423 9.93 -2.73 11.19
CA LYS A 423 9.24 -2.00 12.27
C LYS A 423 10.15 -1.66 13.44
N GLU A 424 11.42 -2.01 13.34
CA GLU A 424 12.48 -1.79 14.34
C GLU A 424 13.83 -1.62 13.63
N ALA A 425 14.84 -1.14 14.37
CA ALA A 425 16.20 -1.05 13.87
C ALA A 425 16.78 -2.42 13.54
N VAL A 426 17.60 -2.48 12.49
CA VAL A 426 18.34 -3.69 12.09
C VAL A 426 19.83 -3.54 12.42
N THR A 427 20.43 -4.67 12.79
CA THR A 427 21.88 -4.80 12.90
C THR A 427 22.38 -5.67 11.77
N LEU A 428 23.26 -5.12 10.95
CA LEU A 428 23.78 -5.74 9.74
C LEU A 428 25.28 -6.01 9.90
N ASN A 429 25.62 -7.16 10.46
CA ASN A 429 27.02 -7.52 10.66
C ASN A 429 27.64 -8.20 9.43
N LEU A 430 28.19 -7.40 8.51
CA LEU A 430 28.76 -7.86 7.24
C LEU A 430 30.05 -8.68 7.41
N LYS A 431 30.67 -8.61 8.59
CA LYS A 431 31.85 -9.42 8.93
C LYS A 431 31.50 -10.86 9.27
N THR A 432 30.46 -11.06 10.08
CA THR A 432 30.08 -12.39 10.59
C THR A 432 28.94 -13.04 9.81
N GLY A 433 28.17 -12.25 9.05
CA GLY A 433 26.94 -12.70 8.40
C GLY A 433 25.79 -12.92 9.38
N VAL A 434 25.86 -12.33 10.58
CA VAL A 434 24.81 -12.42 11.61
C VAL A 434 24.04 -11.11 11.63
N TYR A 435 22.75 -11.19 11.37
CA TYR A 435 21.87 -10.03 11.27
C TYR A 435 20.74 -10.10 12.32
N SER A 436 20.05 -8.99 12.56
CA SER A 436 18.92 -8.90 13.49
C SER A 436 17.66 -8.32 12.84
N GLY A 437 16.54 -8.32 13.58
CA GLY A 437 15.26 -7.87 13.07
C GLY A 437 14.79 -8.73 11.90
N ILE A 438 14.22 -8.08 10.89
CA ILE A 438 13.77 -8.76 9.68
C ILE A 438 14.92 -9.20 8.75
N ALA A 439 16.15 -8.73 8.99
CA ALA A 439 17.32 -9.16 8.22
C ALA A 439 17.88 -10.53 8.69
N ALA A 440 17.33 -11.09 9.77
CA ALA A 440 17.92 -12.22 10.48
C ALA A 440 17.89 -13.53 9.66
N GLY A 441 19.07 -13.93 9.18
CA GLY A 441 19.25 -15.15 8.39
C GLY A 441 19.41 -14.89 6.89
N ASP A 442 19.29 -13.63 6.48
CA ASP A 442 19.33 -13.24 5.08
C ASP A 442 20.68 -13.51 4.42
N THR A 443 20.66 -13.67 3.09
CA THR A 443 21.85 -13.86 2.27
C THR A 443 21.80 -13.00 1.01
N TYR A 444 22.96 -12.47 0.62
CA TYR A 444 23.08 -11.55 -0.50
C TYR A 444 24.02 -12.11 -1.56
N THR A 445 23.58 -12.09 -2.81
CA THR A 445 24.37 -12.41 -4.00
C THR A 445 24.17 -11.31 -5.03
N ASP A 446 25.25 -10.77 -5.58
CA ASP A 446 25.21 -9.68 -6.55
C ASP A 446 24.36 -8.50 -6.05
N ILE A 447 24.62 -8.07 -4.80
CA ILE A 447 24.03 -6.88 -4.18
C ILE A 447 25.16 -5.90 -3.90
N GLU A 448 24.99 -4.64 -4.30
CA GLU A 448 25.98 -3.58 -4.09
C GLU A 448 25.62 -2.63 -2.95
N VAL A 449 24.34 -2.54 -2.57
CA VAL A 449 23.84 -1.68 -1.49
C VAL A 449 23.06 -2.49 -0.48
N ILE A 450 23.38 -2.33 0.79
CA ILE A 450 22.49 -2.72 1.88
C ILE A 450 21.95 -1.45 2.52
N ARG A 451 20.61 -1.31 2.49
CA ARG A 451 19.88 -0.19 3.06
C ARG A 451 19.18 -0.59 4.34
N GLY A 452 19.37 0.18 5.40
CA GLY A 452 18.72 0.04 6.69
C GLY A 452 17.21 0.26 6.69
N SER A 453 16.67 0.37 7.89
CA SER A 453 15.29 0.67 8.24
C SER A 453 15.04 2.18 8.33
N ASN A 454 13.94 2.57 8.99
CA ASN A 454 13.67 3.97 9.33
C ASN A 454 14.00 4.28 10.81
N PHE A 455 14.85 3.45 11.42
CA PHE A 455 15.27 3.54 12.82
C PHE A 455 16.80 3.47 12.90
N ASN A 456 17.36 3.74 14.09
CA ASN A 456 18.80 3.79 14.34
C ASN A 456 19.47 2.42 14.13
N ASP A 457 19.98 2.18 12.93
CA ASP A 457 20.58 0.93 12.51
C ASP A 457 22.07 0.84 12.85
N ILE A 458 22.58 -0.39 12.90
CA ILE A 458 24.00 -0.66 13.15
C ILE A 458 24.56 -1.52 12.02
N PHE A 459 25.55 -1.01 11.30
CA PHE A 459 26.31 -1.75 10.30
C PHE A 459 27.68 -2.12 10.87
N TYR A 460 27.99 -3.41 10.95
CA TYR A 460 29.37 -3.81 11.16
C TYR A 460 30.04 -4.01 9.81
N GLY A 461 31.05 -3.20 9.51
CA GLY A 461 31.83 -3.33 8.29
C GLY A 461 32.57 -4.67 8.23
N GLY A 462 32.82 -5.17 7.01
CA GLY A 462 33.52 -6.42 6.77
C GLY A 462 34.30 -6.41 5.45
N SER A 463 34.94 -7.52 5.08
CA SER A 463 35.78 -7.57 3.86
C SER A 463 35.02 -7.63 2.54
N SER A 464 33.69 -7.80 2.58
CA SER A 464 32.83 -7.84 1.40
C SER A 464 32.39 -6.43 1.04
N PHE A 465 32.72 -5.98 -0.17
CA PHE A 465 32.41 -4.62 -0.61
C PHE A 465 30.90 -4.42 -0.71
N MET A 466 30.38 -3.49 0.10
CA MET A 466 28.99 -3.09 0.10
C MET A 466 28.89 -1.60 0.39
N MET A 467 28.02 -0.88 -0.33
CA MET A 467 27.57 0.44 0.09
C MET A 467 26.59 0.27 1.27
N GLN A 468 26.84 1.00 2.36
CA GLN A 468 25.96 1.04 3.52
C GLN A 468 25.13 2.31 3.48
N ASP A 469 23.81 2.16 3.47
CA ASP A 469 22.83 3.25 3.43
C ASP A 469 21.94 3.16 4.67
N GLY A 470 22.09 4.05 5.65
CA GLY A 470 21.28 4.01 6.89
C GLY A 470 19.80 4.35 6.67
N ALA A 471 19.48 4.97 5.52
CA ALA A 471 18.17 5.51 5.21
C ALA A 471 17.69 6.59 6.20
N GLY A 472 16.95 6.21 7.24
CA GLY A 472 16.42 7.18 8.20
C GLY A 472 16.66 6.72 9.62
N GLY A 473 17.09 7.62 10.49
CA GLY A 473 17.53 7.26 11.83
C GLY A 473 18.75 8.09 12.21
N GLN A 474 19.40 7.70 13.31
CA GLN A 474 20.81 8.00 13.56
C GLN A 474 21.56 6.69 13.47
N ASP A 475 22.24 6.50 12.35
CA ASP A 475 22.79 5.21 11.95
C ASP A 475 24.29 5.12 12.22
N LEU A 476 24.73 3.94 12.66
CA LEU A 476 26.11 3.67 13.03
C LEU A 476 26.77 2.72 12.02
N VAL A 477 27.89 3.14 11.46
CA VAL A 477 28.86 2.21 10.86
C VAL A 477 29.99 1.97 11.86
N THR A 478 30.18 0.73 12.27
CA THR A 478 31.22 0.34 13.23
C THR A 478 32.19 -0.69 12.66
N TYR A 479 33.47 -0.48 12.97
CA TYR A 479 34.55 -1.41 12.68
C TYR A 479 35.13 -2.01 13.97
N GLU A 480 34.42 -1.96 15.10
CA GLU A 480 34.94 -2.41 16.41
C GLU A 480 35.40 -3.88 16.38
N GLN A 481 34.79 -4.70 15.52
CA GLN A 481 35.14 -6.12 15.35
C GLN A 481 36.26 -6.34 14.32
N SER A 482 36.80 -5.29 13.69
CA SER A 482 37.88 -5.37 12.73
C SER A 482 39.13 -5.99 13.36
N SER A 483 39.85 -6.77 12.57
CA SER A 483 41.07 -7.45 13.02
C SER A 483 42.35 -6.61 12.83
N SER A 484 42.21 -5.41 12.29
CA SER A 484 43.26 -4.43 12.08
C SER A 484 42.68 -3.01 12.07
N ALA A 485 43.58 -2.03 12.15
CA ALA A 485 43.23 -0.64 11.90
C ALA A 485 42.55 -0.44 10.54
N VAL A 486 41.66 0.55 10.49
CA VAL A 486 40.93 1.03 9.34
C VAL A 486 41.25 2.50 9.08
N THR A 487 41.07 2.91 7.83
CA THR A 487 41.04 4.32 7.46
C THR A 487 39.69 4.60 6.83
N ILE A 488 39.02 5.65 7.29
CA ILE A 488 37.76 6.14 6.73
C ILE A 488 38.00 7.59 6.28
N ASP A 489 37.75 7.89 5.00
CA ASP A 489 37.77 9.25 4.46
C ASP A 489 36.45 9.53 3.73
N LEU A 490 35.59 10.34 4.37
CA LEU A 490 34.24 10.62 3.88
C LEU A 490 34.20 11.57 2.67
N ILE A 491 35.32 12.18 2.27
CA ILE A 491 35.40 13.05 1.08
C ILE A 491 36.05 12.32 -0.09
N ASN A 492 37.20 11.70 0.14
CA ASN A 492 38.01 11.14 -0.95
C ASN A 492 37.71 9.65 -1.20
N GLY A 493 37.00 8.98 -0.29
CA GLY A 493 36.73 7.55 -0.38
C GLY A 493 37.99 6.69 -0.34
N THR A 494 39.09 7.20 0.21
CA THR A 494 40.37 6.49 0.35
C THR A 494 40.36 5.56 1.56
N ASN A 495 39.34 4.71 1.64
CA ASN A 495 39.15 3.80 2.75
C ASN A 495 40.17 2.65 2.71
N VAL A 496 40.69 2.23 3.86
CA VAL A 496 41.74 1.20 4.00
C VAL A 496 41.36 0.19 5.08
N GLY A 497 41.92 -1.02 5.00
CA GLY A 497 41.62 -2.11 5.93
C GLY A 497 40.30 -2.79 5.57
N GLU A 498 39.53 -3.18 6.57
CA GLU A 498 38.18 -3.75 6.37
C GLU A 498 37.17 -2.71 5.86
N ALA A 499 37.51 -1.41 5.83
CA ALA A 499 36.68 -0.37 5.22
C ALA A 499 36.93 -0.19 3.70
N ALA A 500 37.97 -0.83 3.14
CA ALA A 500 38.38 -0.62 1.76
C ALA A 500 37.26 -1.00 0.77
N GLY A 501 36.91 -0.07 -0.13
CA GLY A 501 35.87 -0.27 -1.14
C GLY A 501 34.44 0.04 -0.67
N HIS A 502 34.22 0.31 0.61
CA HIS A 502 32.92 0.76 1.11
C HIS A 502 32.64 2.21 0.77
N THR A 503 31.36 2.50 0.57
CA THR A 503 30.80 3.85 0.48
C THR A 503 29.63 3.96 1.44
N TYR A 504 29.35 5.18 1.90
CA TYR A 504 28.35 5.43 2.93
C TYR A 504 27.35 6.48 2.44
N ALA A 505 26.08 6.29 2.79
CA ALA A 505 25.04 7.29 2.63
C ALA A 505 24.13 7.27 3.84
N ASN A 506 23.65 8.44 4.27
CA ASN A 506 22.74 8.56 5.42
C ASN A 506 23.29 7.82 6.65
N ILE A 507 24.55 8.09 6.99
CA ILE A 507 25.22 7.56 8.19
C ILE A 507 25.70 8.76 8.99
N GLU A 508 25.30 8.84 10.25
CA GLU A 508 25.64 9.95 11.14
C GLU A 508 26.84 9.63 12.04
N ILE A 509 27.05 8.35 12.38
CA ILE A 509 28.05 7.92 13.36
C ILE A 509 29.01 6.91 12.74
N PHE A 510 30.31 7.17 12.89
CA PHE A 510 31.39 6.27 12.45
C PHE A 510 32.25 5.84 13.63
N GLN A 511 32.33 4.54 13.87
CA GLN A 511 33.19 3.95 14.89
C GLN A 511 34.35 3.18 14.25
N GLY A 512 35.57 3.45 14.72
CA GLY A 512 36.76 2.70 14.37
C GLY A 512 36.80 1.29 14.95
N SER A 513 37.98 0.70 14.89
CA SER A 513 38.36 -0.61 15.37
C SER A 513 38.92 -0.58 16.80
N ASN A 514 39.58 -1.65 17.21
CA ASN A 514 40.34 -1.72 18.46
C ASN A 514 41.86 -1.52 18.23
N PHE A 515 42.22 -0.80 17.16
CA PHE A 515 43.59 -0.51 16.76
C PHE A 515 43.69 0.95 16.31
N ASN A 516 44.91 1.47 16.17
CA ASN A 516 45.16 2.84 15.75
C ASN A 516 44.57 3.17 14.37
N ASP A 517 43.43 3.83 14.37
CA ASP A 517 42.63 4.15 13.19
C ASP A 517 42.92 5.56 12.65
N THR A 518 42.40 5.83 11.46
CA THR A 518 42.39 7.18 10.90
C THR A 518 41.00 7.48 10.36
N LEU A 519 40.27 8.36 11.03
CA LEU A 519 38.92 8.77 10.69
C LEU A 519 38.97 10.22 10.20
N SER A 520 38.46 10.48 9.00
CA SER A 520 38.45 11.82 8.41
C SER A 520 37.07 12.20 7.90
N GLY A 521 36.57 13.31 8.42
CA GLY A 521 35.24 13.84 8.16
C GLY A 521 35.03 14.40 6.76
N SER A 522 33.80 14.86 6.60
CA SER A 522 33.19 15.38 5.40
C SER A 522 33.25 16.91 5.39
N ARG A 523 32.23 17.56 4.83
CA ARG A 523 32.00 19.01 4.96
C ARG A 523 30.76 19.33 5.81
N LEU A 524 30.14 18.29 6.33
CA LEU A 524 28.93 18.33 7.12
C LEU A 524 29.31 18.10 8.59
N THR A 525 28.32 17.96 9.45
CA THR A 525 28.56 17.51 10.82
C THR A 525 28.74 16.01 10.83
N ASP A 526 29.90 15.56 11.31
CA ASP A 526 30.20 14.15 11.47
C ASP A 526 30.36 13.78 12.96
N THR A 527 30.02 12.55 13.31
CA THR A 527 30.24 12.00 14.65
C THR A 527 31.18 10.80 14.58
N PHE A 528 32.25 10.85 15.38
CA PHE A 528 33.28 9.82 15.43
C PHE A 528 33.40 9.18 16.81
N ILE A 529 33.65 7.88 16.81
CA ILE A 529 34.11 7.12 17.97
C ILE A 529 35.40 6.42 17.51
N GLY A 530 36.55 6.75 18.12
CA GLY A 530 37.81 6.10 17.76
C GLY A 530 37.76 4.58 18.01
N GLY A 531 37.33 4.21 19.21
CA GLY A 531 37.47 2.86 19.72
C GLY A 531 38.78 2.72 20.49
N ALA A 532 39.18 1.50 20.84
CA ALA A 532 40.48 1.33 21.49
C ALA A 532 41.61 1.57 20.47
N GLY A 533 42.68 2.25 20.87
CA GLY A 533 43.74 2.57 19.93
C GLY A 533 44.34 3.92 20.29
N ALA A 534 45.37 4.32 19.55
CA ALA A 534 45.76 5.73 19.50
C ALA A 534 45.37 6.23 18.10
N ASP A 535 44.20 6.84 18.02
CA ASP A 535 43.51 7.11 16.77
C ASP A 535 43.79 8.52 16.28
N VAL A 536 43.70 8.72 14.97
CA VAL A 536 43.76 10.05 14.35
C VAL A 536 42.38 10.38 13.82
N ILE A 537 41.70 11.33 14.46
CA ILE A 537 40.37 11.79 14.08
C ILE A 537 40.50 13.24 13.59
N ASP A 538 40.12 13.49 12.34
CA ASP A 538 40.14 14.80 11.70
C ASP A 538 38.74 15.15 11.19
N GLY A 539 38.02 16.02 11.91
CA GLY A 539 36.65 16.44 11.53
C GLY A 539 36.60 17.21 10.20
N ARG A 540 37.67 17.98 9.93
CA ARG A 540 37.83 18.89 8.78
C ARG A 540 36.92 20.12 8.81
N GLU A 541 35.98 20.23 7.86
CA GLU A 541 35.07 21.37 7.74
C GLU A 541 33.72 20.90 8.30
N GLY A 542 33.16 21.60 9.28
CA GLY A 542 31.91 21.14 9.86
C GLY A 542 31.73 21.63 11.28
N GLN A 543 30.77 21.03 11.97
CA GLN A 543 30.75 21.00 13.43
C GLN A 543 30.87 19.54 13.81
N ASP A 544 32.08 19.10 14.10
CA ASP A 544 32.38 17.68 14.19
C ASP A 544 32.48 17.24 15.65
N SER A 545 32.04 16.01 15.91
CA SER A 545 31.91 15.46 17.24
C SER A 545 32.80 14.24 17.43
N VAL A 546 33.51 14.17 18.55
CA VAL A 546 34.09 12.92 19.05
C VAL A 546 33.34 12.47 20.30
N TRP A 547 32.95 11.20 20.33
CA TRP A 547 32.20 10.61 21.43
C TRP A 547 33.01 9.52 22.12
N TYR A 548 33.05 9.60 23.45
CA TYR A 548 33.65 8.58 24.32
C TYR A 548 32.59 7.80 25.09
N ILE A 549 31.33 7.85 24.65
CA ILE A 549 30.16 7.28 25.32
C ILE A 549 30.25 5.75 25.54
N THR A 550 31.02 5.03 24.74
CA THR A 550 31.20 3.56 24.86
C THR A 550 32.24 3.16 25.91
N ASN A 551 32.94 4.12 26.52
CA ASN A 551 34.04 3.85 27.43
C ASN A 551 33.60 3.20 28.74
N ALA A 552 34.46 2.34 29.27
CA ALA A 552 34.29 1.70 30.57
C ALA A 552 34.95 2.48 31.74
N THR A 553 35.59 3.62 31.45
CA THR A 553 36.26 4.51 32.41
C THR A 553 36.14 5.96 31.97
N GLY A 554 36.37 6.91 32.89
CA GLY A 554 36.45 8.33 32.56
C GLY A 554 37.63 8.65 31.63
N VAL A 555 37.46 9.69 30.83
CA VAL A 555 38.42 10.18 29.84
C VAL A 555 38.89 11.59 30.20
N SER A 556 40.11 11.93 29.78
CA SER A 556 40.65 13.28 29.86
C SER A 556 40.99 13.76 28.46
N ILE A 557 40.20 14.71 27.96
CA ILE A 557 40.34 15.28 26.63
C ILE A 557 40.83 16.71 26.74
N ASN A 558 41.82 17.08 25.94
CA ASN A 558 42.33 18.44 25.92
C ASN A 558 42.62 18.87 24.48
N LEU A 559 41.68 19.63 23.89
CA LEU A 559 41.74 20.06 22.50
C LEU A 559 42.88 21.08 22.26
N GLN A 560 43.24 21.87 23.26
CA GLN A 560 44.32 22.86 23.15
C GLN A 560 45.72 22.23 23.06
N THR A 561 46.00 21.26 23.94
CA THR A 561 47.33 20.64 24.08
C THR A 561 47.48 19.34 23.31
N GLN A 562 46.35 18.76 22.86
CA GLN A 562 46.29 17.48 22.16
C GLN A 562 46.84 16.32 23.01
N VAL A 563 46.63 16.40 24.32
CA VAL A 563 47.01 15.35 25.28
C VAL A 563 45.73 14.67 25.76
N ASN A 564 45.32 13.63 25.04
CA ASN A 564 44.12 12.85 25.32
C ASN A 564 44.50 11.52 25.99
N GLN A 565 43.81 11.19 27.09
CA GLN A 565 44.16 10.08 27.98
C GLN A 565 42.94 9.38 28.57
N GLY A 566 43.12 8.12 28.95
CA GLY A 566 42.10 7.33 29.65
C GLY A 566 41.15 6.58 28.71
N GLY A 567 40.90 5.31 29.02
CA GLY A 567 40.06 4.44 28.19
C GLY A 567 40.52 4.40 26.73
N ASP A 568 39.55 4.60 25.84
CA ASP A 568 39.68 4.68 24.39
C ASP A 568 40.31 6.02 23.93
N ALA A 569 40.37 7.05 24.79
CA ALA A 569 41.01 8.33 24.44
C ALA A 569 42.55 8.30 24.49
N GLU A 570 43.14 7.21 24.99
CA GLU A 570 44.58 7.13 25.29
C GLU A 570 45.46 7.24 24.05
N GLY A 571 46.04 8.42 23.85
CA GLY A 571 46.94 8.68 22.73
C GLY A 571 46.25 9.14 21.45
N ASP A 572 44.94 9.38 21.49
CA ASP A 572 44.17 9.95 20.40
C ASP A 572 44.68 11.34 20.00
N VAL A 573 44.62 11.61 18.70
CA VAL A 573 44.91 12.92 18.10
C VAL A 573 43.61 13.44 17.47
N LEU A 574 43.11 14.56 17.99
CA LEU A 574 41.80 15.13 17.66
C LEU A 574 41.97 16.45 16.93
N LEU A 575 41.82 16.44 15.61
CA LEU A 575 42.03 17.60 14.75
C LEU A 575 40.68 18.15 14.26
N ASN A 576 40.51 19.48 14.32
CA ASN A 576 39.29 20.16 13.86
C ASN A 576 38.02 19.52 14.45
N ILE A 577 38.01 19.41 15.78
CA ILE A 577 36.89 18.86 16.54
C ILE A 577 36.33 19.99 17.40
N GLU A 578 35.07 20.34 17.18
CA GLU A 578 34.40 21.39 17.94
C GLU A 578 33.57 20.80 19.08
N ARG A 579 33.18 19.53 19.01
CA ARG A 579 32.28 18.90 19.99
C ARG A 579 32.89 17.66 20.62
N VAL A 580 32.78 17.55 21.94
CA VAL A 580 33.23 16.37 22.70
C VAL A 580 32.10 15.90 23.59
N LEU A 581 31.75 14.63 23.47
CA LEU A 581 30.87 13.94 24.41
C LEU A 581 31.71 12.99 25.26
N GLY A 582 31.63 13.18 26.57
CA GLY A 582 32.27 12.34 27.58
C GLY A 582 31.75 10.90 27.63
N SER A 583 32.31 10.16 28.57
CA SER A 583 31.92 8.80 28.92
C SER A 583 30.70 8.79 29.87
N HIS A 584 30.45 7.63 30.48
CA HIS A 584 29.46 7.49 31.56
C HIS A 584 30.09 7.59 32.96
N TYR A 585 31.32 8.12 33.04
CA TYR A 585 32.13 8.24 34.25
C TYR A 585 32.73 9.64 34.35
N ASN A 586 33.33 9.93 35.49
CA ASN A 586 33.99 11.23 35.74
C ASN A 586 35.04 11.56 34.69
N ASP A 587 34.75 12.57 33.88
CA ASP A 587 35.57 13.03 32.78
C ASP A 587 36.25 14.37 33.09
N VAL A 588 37.31 14.67 32.33
CA VAL A 588 37.96 15.98 32.30
C VAL A 588 38.04 16.46 30.86
N LEU A 589 37.21 17.43 30.49
CA LEU A 589 37.12 17.95 29.13
C LEU A 589 37.65 19.38 29.09
N VAL A 590 38.62 19.66 28.22
CA VAL A 590 39.19 21.00 28.04
C VAL A 590 39.12 21.39 26.56
N GLY A 591 38.47 22.52 26.28
CA GLY A 591 38.35 23.12 24.96
C GLY A 591 39.64 23.76 24.46
N ASP A 592 39.55 24.53 23.38
CA ASP A 592 40.67 25.21 22.76
C ASP A 592 40.50 26.74 22.69
N THR A 593 40.72 27.34 21.52
CA THR A 593 40.48 28.78 21.31
C THR A 593 39.28 29.04 20.40
N GLY A 594 38.64 27.96 19.93
CA GLY A 594 37.48 27.96 19.06
C GLY A 594 36.19 28.14 19.85
N ALA A 595 35.05 27.85 19.23
CA ALA A 595 33.79 27.72 19.94
C ALA A 595 33.52 26.22 20.11
N ASN A 596 33.63 25.73 21.34
CA ASN A 596 33.51 24.32 21.68
C ASN A 596 32.14 23.99 22.27
N TYR A 597 31.68 22.76 22.02
CA TYR A 597 30.49 22.18 22.64
C TYR A 597 30.92 20.96 23.45
N LEU A 598 30.92 21.08 24.77
CA LEU A 598 31.44 20.04 25.66
C LEU A 598 30.32 19.51 26.54
N GLU A 599 30.18 18.18 26.56
CA GLU A 599 29.12 17.47 27.27
C GLU A 599 29.74 16.38 28.14
N GLY A 600 29.57 16.48 29.46
CA GLY A 600 30.22 15.60 30.44
C GLY A 600 29.71 14.16 30.38
N GLY A 601 28.42 13.97 30.08
CA GLY A 601 27.82 12.65 30.02
C GLY A 601 27.18 12.27 31.36
N LEU A 602 27.54 11.12 31.92
CA LEU A 602 27.19 10.79 33.30
C LEU A 602 28.47 10.82 34.13
N GLY A 603 28.43 11.32 35.36
CA GLY A 603 29.64 11.35 36.18
C GLY A 603 29.68 12.58 37.06
N ASN A 604 30.80 12.76 37.76
CA ASN A 604 31.16 14.08 38.27
C ASN A 604 32.25 14.62 37.35
N ASP A 605 31.87 15.50 36.46
CA ASP A 605 32.71 15.90 35.34
C ASP A 605 33.37 17.25 35.62
N VAL A 606 34.57 17.44 35.05
CA VAL A 606 35.26 18.73 35.05
C VAL A 606 35.38 19.20 33.61
N ILE A 607 34.69 20.29 33.28
CA ILE A 607 34.62 20.83 31.94
C ILE A 607 35.17 22.25 31.96
N ASP A 608 36.13 22.53 31.08
CA ASP A 608 36.79 23.83 30.90
C ASP A 608 36.67 24.24 29.42
N GLY A 609 35.98 25.34 29.14
CA GLY A 609 35.74 25.84 27.78
C GLY A 609 37.02 26.35 27.11
N GLY A 610 37.91 26.98 27.87
CA GLY A 610 39.13 27.59 27.35
C GLY A 610 38.92 29.04 26.91
N ASP A 611 39.42 29.40 25.74
CA ASP A 611 39.06 30.69 25.13
C ASP A 611 38.00 30.39 24.06
N GLY A 612 36.96 31.21 23.93
CA GLY A 612 35.90 30.84 23.00
C GLY A 612 34.58 31.49 23.28
N ASN A 613 33.54 31.07 22.56
CA ASN A 613 32.17 31.28 23.03
C ASN A 613 31.58 29.87 23.11
N ASP A 614 31.70 29.26 24.28
CA ASP A 614 31.56 27.83 24.44
C ASP A 614 30.17 27.44 24.96
N PHE A 615 29.78 26.20 24.73
CA PHE A 615 28.59 25.61 25.31
C PHE A 615 28.99 24.41 26.15
N LEU A 616 28.78 24.49 27.47
CA LEU A 616 29.15 23.46 28.42
C LEU A 616 27.90 22.88 29.07
N TYR A 617 27.76 21.56 29.03
CA TYR A 617 26.71 20.83 29.73
C TYR A 617 27.29 19.73 30.60
N GLY A 618 27.01 19.77 31.90
CA GLY A 618 27.55 18.78 32.85
C GLY A 618 27.04 17.36 32.62
N GLY A 619 25.79 17.21 32.17
CA GLY A 619 25.18 15.89 31.95
C GLY A 619 25.19 15.40 30.49
N LEU A 620 24.18 14.60 30.14
CA LEU A 620 23.88 14.15 28.77
C LEU A 620 22.50 14.68 28.27
N ILE A 621 22.50 15.42 27.17
CA ILE A 621 21.35 15.88 26.34
C ILE A 621 21.42 15.41 24.89
N SER A 622 22.60 15.03 24.38
CA SER A 622 22.75 14.55 23.00
C SER A 622 22.00 13.24 22.77
N SER A 623 21.35 13.11 21.62
CA SER A 623 20.79 11.83 21.17
C SER A 623 21.93 10.91 20.76
N ILE A 624 22.10 9.80 21.47
CA ILE A 624 23.21 8.85 21.27
C ILE A 624 22.85 7.72 20.29
N GLY A 625 21.96 7.98 19.33
CA GLY A 625 21.59 7.04 18.26
C GLY A 625 21.26 5.62 18.75
N PRO A 626 22.02 4.58 18.32
CA PRO A 626 21.76 3.19 18.68
C PRO A 626 22.28 2.79 20.06
N PHE A 627 23.00 3.66 20.76
CA PHE A 627 23.57 3.37 22.08
C PHE A 627 22.52 3.51 23.19
N THR A 628 22.72 2.75 24.28
CA THR A 628 21.84 2.79 25.46
C THR A 628 22.59 3.26 26.69
N LEU A 629 21.97 4.14 27.47
CA LEU A 629 22.48 4.60 28.75
C LEU A 629 22.36 3.50 29.83
N ASP A 630 23.48 3.13 30.45
CA ASP A 630 23.44 2.35 31.69
C ASP A 630 23.15 3.28 32.88
N SER A 631 21.87 3.56 33.11
CA SER A 631 21.40 4.39 34.23
C SER A 631 21.60 3.75 35.62
N SER A 632 22.17 2.54 35.72
CA SER A 632 22.08 1.74 36.95
C SER A 632 23.04 2.14 38.09
N ASN A 633 23.97 3.11 37.90
CA ASN A 633 25.02 3.37 38.89
C ASN A 633 25.33 4.81 39.30
N ASN A 634 24.81 5.86 38.66
CA ASN A 634 25.19 7.22 39.07
C ASN A 634 24.13 7.82 40.00
N GLY A 635 24.48 7.89 41.29
CA GLY A 635 23.72 8.62 42.30
C GLY A 635 23.66 10.12 42.00
N SER A 636 23.56 10.94 43.04
CA SER A 636 23.67 12.39 42.86
C SER A 636 25.06 12.76 42.32
N GLN A 637 25.06 13.49 41.21
CA GLN A 637 26.23 13.98 40.48
C GLN A 637 26.51 15.43 40.86
N ALA A 638 27.75 15.89 40.67
CA ALA A 638 28.16 17.27 40.93
C ALA A 638 29.34 17.64 40.02
N ASP A 639 29.03 18.38 38.97
CA ASP A 639 29.98 18.78 37.93
C ASP A 639 30.63 20.12 38.26
N ILE A 640 31.78 20.37 37.63
CA ILE A 640 32.47 21.65 37.69
C ILE A 640 32.67 22.15 36.27
N LEU A 641 32.07 23.29 35.95
CA LEU A 641 32.11 23.93 34.63
C LEU A 641 32.87 25.26 34.74
N TYR A 642 33.86 25.48 33.88
CA TYR A 642 34.61 26.74 33.72
C TYR A 642 34.41 27.25 32.29
N GLY A 643 33.84 28.45 32.12
CA GLY A 643 33.62 29.08 30.81
C GLY A 643 34.94 29.49 30.19
N GLY A 644 35.67 30.33 30.91
CA GLY A 644 37.00 30.81 30.52
C GLY A 644 36.93 32.20 29.95
N ASN A 645 37.60 32.46 28.82
CA ASN A 645 37.50 33.76 28.15
C ASN A 645 36.47 33.73 27.02
N GLY A 646 35.52 34.65 27.06
CA GLY A 646 34.57 34.95 26.00
C GLY A 646 33.14 34.77 26.50
N ASN A 647 32.18 34.65 25.59
CA ASN A 647 30.77 34.68 25.97
C ASN A 647 30.20 33.27 25.97
N ASP A 648 30.16 32.66 27.15
CA ASP A 648 29.91 31.23 27.30
C ASP A 648 28.48 30.93 27.73
N THR A 649 28.04 29.71 27.46
CA THR A 649 26.77 29.17 27.93
C THR A 649 27.01 27.91 28.74
N LEU A 650 26.78 28.01 30.05
CA LEU A 650 27.01 26.93 31.01
C LEU A 650 25.67 26.42 31.55
N VAL A 651 25.45 25.12 31.50
CA VAL A 651 24.23 24.49 32.00
C VAL A 651 24.56 23.25 32.83
N THR A 652 24.19 23.25 34.11
CA THR A 652 24.32 22.06 34.97
C THR A 652 23.14 21.12 34.74
N ALA A 653 23.32 19.81 34.84
CA ALA A 653 22.20 18.90 34.66
C ALA A 653 21.19 18.98 35.82
N ALA A 654 19.91 18.79 35.51
CA ALA A 654 18.84 18.93 36.50
C ALA A 654 18.87 17.83 37.58
N SER A 655 19.56 16.72 37.31
CA SER A 655 19.75 15.58 38.20
C SER A 655 20.82 15.80 39.26
N ASP A 656 21.64 16.84 39.11
CA ASP A 656 22.84 17.01 39.91
C ASP A 656 22.51 17.72 41.22
N GLU A 657 23.27 17.39 42.27
CA GLU A 657 23.20 18.11 43.54
C GLU A 657 24.57 18.72 43.85
N GLY A 658 24.72 20.02 43.56
CA GLY A 658 25.88 20.80 43.96
C GLY A 658 26.89 21.06 42.86
N SER A 659 26.48 21.01 41.59
CA SER A 659 27.32 21.41 40.46
C SER A 659 27.73 22.89 40.59
N GLN A 660 28.94 23.21 40.14
CA GLN A 660 29.53 24.54 40.21
C GLN A 660 29.82 25.01 38.78
N ALA A 661 29.35 26.20 38.44
CA ALA A 661 29.59 26.81 37.14
C ALA A 661 30.23 28.19 37.33
N TYR A 662 31.34 28.43 36.66
CA TYR A 662 32.12 29.66 36.69
C TYR A 662 32.17 30.22 35.26
N GLY A 663 31.61 31.39 35.00
CA GLY A 663 31.68 32.07 33.70
C GLY A 663 33.09 32.56 33.41
N GLU A 664 33.71 33.15 34.42
CA GLU A 664 35.05 33.75 34.37
C GLU A 664 35.08 35.09 33.64
N ALA A 665 35.46 35.21 32.38
CA ALA A 665 35.62 36.52 31.74
C ALA A 665 34.81 36.61 30.45
N GLY A 666 33.80 37.48 30.41
CA GLY A 666 33.07 37.81 29.19
C GLY A 666 31.62 38.16 29.44
N VAL A 667 30.69 37.64 28.65
CA VAL A 667 29.26 37.87 28.90
C VAL A 667 28.58 36.52 28.85
N ASP A 668 28.40 35.95 30.04
CA ASP A 668 28.10 34.56 30.21
C ASP A 668 26.62 34.33 30.49
N THR A 669 26.14 33.16 30.07
CA THR A 669 24.80 32.68 30.38
C THR A 669 24.90 31.38 31.15
N ILE A 670 24.64 31.44 32.45
CA ILE A 670 24.80 30.31 33.37
C ILE A 670 23.43 29.89 33.89
N THR A 671 23.10 28.61 33.74
CA THR A 671 21.91 28.00 34.34
C THR A 671 22.30 26.88 35.29
N VAL A 672 21.95 27.06 36.56
CA VAL A 672 22.19 26.06 37.61
C VAL A 672 20.86 25.53 38.17
N ALA A 673 20.76 24.21 38.32
CA ALA A 673 19.63 23.57 39.00
C ALA A 673 19.84 23.59 40.51
N HIS A 674 20.82 22.81 40.99
CA HIS A 674 21.25 22.78 42.39
C HIS A 674 22.76 23.00 42.43
N GLY A 675 23.22 23.96 43.23
CA GLY A 675 24.64 24.29 43.33
C GLY A 675 24.95 25.77 43.14
N MET A 676 26.09 26.09 42.55
CA MET A 676 26.62 27.44 42.48
C MET A 676 26.80 27.89 41.02
N ALA A 677 26.45 29.14 40.75
CA ALA A 677 26.86 29.86 39.55
C ALA A 677 27.64 31.12 39.97
N ASP A 678 28.78 31.37 39.33
CA ASP A 678 29.61 32.56 39.49
C ASP A 678 29.83 33.17 38.10
N GLY A 679 29.37 34.39 37.86
CA GLY A 679 29.47 35.06 36.56
C GLY A 679 30.91 35.43 36.24
N GLY A 680 31.53 36.21 37.14
CA GLY A 680 32.92 36.61 37.03
C GLY A 680 33.04 38.06 36.56
N GLU A 681 33.81 38.32 35.50
CA GLU A 681 33.92 39.63 34.87
C GLU A 681 32.96 39.74 33.67
N GLY A 682 32.16 40.80 33.68
CA GLY A 682 31.31 41.23 32.58
C GLY A 682 29.83 41.24 32.96
N ASN A 683 28.93 41.20 31.98
CA ASN A 683 27.51 41.48 32.21
C ASN A 683 26.68 40.20 32.05
N ASP A 684 26.63 39.40 33.09
CA ASP A 684 26.24 38.00 33.00
C ASP A 684 24.75 37.77 33.21
N LEU A 685 24.26 36.62 32.74
CA LEU A 685 22.92 36.13 32.98
C LEU A 685 22.98 34.83 33.78
N LEU A 686 22.61 34.90 35.05
CA LEU A 686 22.62 33.77 35.97
C LEU A 686 21.18 33.34 36.29
N THR A 687 20.85 32.08 36.04
CA THR A 687 19.51 31.53 36.31
C THR A 687 19.57 30.35 37.27
N GLY A 688 18.93 30.49 38.43
CA GLY A 688 18.73 29.41 39.40
C GLY A 688 17.35 28.77 39.23
N THR A 689 17.31 27.46 38.98
CA THR A 689 16.06 26.73 38.66
C THR A 689 15.59 25.73 39.71
N GLY A 690 16.50 25.10 40.46
CA GLY A 690 16.21 24.16 41.55
C GLY A 690 16.27 24.80 42.94
N VAL A 691 16.14 24.02 44.00
CA VAL A 691 16.16 24.56 45.39
C VAL A 691 17.58 24.64 45.94
N GLY A 692 17.90 25.72 46.66
CA GLY A 692 19.19 25.86 47.33
C GLY A 692 20.36 26.23 46.41
N PHE A 693 20.10 26.77 45.22
CA PHE A 693 21.16 27.36 44.40
C PHE A 693 21.79 28.59 45.06
N SER A 694 23.00 28.94 44.63
CA SER A 694 23.70 30.18 44.93
C SER A 694 24.14 30.84 43.64
N LEU A 695 23.75 32.09 43.40
CA LEU A 695 24.18 32.88 42.24
C LEU A 695 25.07 34.03 42.72
N SER A 696 26.23 34.20 42.07
CA SER A 696 27.16 35.32 42.28
C SER A 696 27.41 36.00 40.94
N GLY A 697 27.05 37.27 40.77
CA GLY A 697 27.28 38.00 39.51
C GLY A 697 28.76 38.28 39.28
N GLY A 698 29.37 39.09 40.15
CA GLY A 698 30.80 39.38 40.12
C GLY A 698 31.06 40.85 39.84
N LEU A 699 31.84 41.15 38.79
CA LEU A 699 32.12 42.50 38.31
C LEU A 699 31.33 42.76 37.03
N GLY A 700 30.42 43.75 37.03
CA GLY A 700 29.69 44.19 35.85
C GLY A 700 28.19 44.27 36.11
N ASP A 701 27.39 44.58 35.09
CA ASP A 701 25.95 44.77 35.27
C ASP A 701 25.21 43.45 35.05
N ASP A 702 25.00 42.69 36.12
CA ASP A 702 24.53 41.32 36.05
C ASP A 702 23.01 41.17 36.11
N ARG A 703 22.52 40.04 35.59
CA ARG A 703 21.12 39.66 35.61
C ARG A 703 20.94 38.34 36.31
N LEU A 704 20.38 38.37 37.50
CA LEU A 704 20.16 37.20 38.34
C LEU A 704 18.67 36.84 38.32
N VAL A 705 18.31 35.67 37.78
CA VAL A 705 16.94 35.19 37.65
C VAL A 705 16.70 34.02 38.61
N LEU A 706 15.90 34.28 39.63
CA LEU A 706 15.61 33.32 40.70
C LEU A 706 14.25 32.66 40.46
N ARG A 707 14.23 31.37 40.07
CA ARG A 707 12.99 30.62 39.79
C ARG A 707 12.57 29.63 40.88
N ALA A 708 13.36 29.51 41.93
CA ALA A 708 13.10 28.69 43.11
C ALA A 708 13.82 29.30 44.33
N SER A 709 13.65 28.72 45.52
CA SER A 709 14.32 29.22 46.74
C SER A 709 15.82 29.06 46.62
N GLY A 710 16.58 30.14 46.79
CA GLY A 710 18.03 30.14 46.69
C GLY A 710 18.62 31.44 47.20
N PHE A 711 19.92 31.58 47.02
CA PHE A 711 20.71 32.76 47.37
C PHE A 711 21.20 33.47 46.09
N ALA A 712 21.25 34.79 46.11
CA ALA A 712 21.85 35.59 45.04
C ALA A 712 22.63 36.79 45.60
N ASN A 713 23.78 37.06 45.01
CA ASN A 713 24.58 38.27 45.20
C ASN A 713 25.04 38.77 43.83
N GLY A 714 24.68 39.99 43.46
CA GLY A 714 25.05 40.64 42.20
C GLY A 714 26.53 40.98 42.20
N GLY A 715 27.01 41.65 43.24
CA GLY A 715 28.42 41.99 43.37
C GLY A 715 28.64 43.46 43.07
N GLU A 716 29.63 43.80 42.26
CA GLU A 716 29.94 45.18 41.89
C GLU A 716 29.40 45.50 40.49
N GLY A 717 28.49 46.48 40.39
CA GLY A 717 27.90 46.91 39.12
C GLY A 717 26.41 47.21 39.28
N ASP A 718 25.71 47.68 38.25
CA ASP A 718 24.28 47.98 38.37
C ASP A 718 23.45 46.71 38.07
N ASP A 719 23.21 45.91 39.10
CA ASP A 719 22.67 44.56 39.01
C ASP A 719 21.14 44.50 38.97
N THR A 720 20.60 43.49 38.28
CA THR A 720 19.17 43.24 38.19
C THR A 720 18.79 41.86 38.70
N TYR A 721 18.03 41.83 39.79
CA TYR A 721 17.49 40.61 40.40
C TYR A 721 16.03 40.41 39.98
N THR A 722 15.74 39.37 39.21
CA THR A 722 14.38 39.02 38.79
C THR A 722 13.84 37.86 39.61
N ILE A 723 12.86 38.15 40.47
CA ILE A 723 12.25 37.18 41.35
C ILE A 723 11.08 36.51 40.65
N ASN A 724 11.36 35.33 40.12
CA ASN A 724 10.44 34.54 39.32
C ASN A 724 9.83 33.34 40.09
N THR A 725 9.68 33.46 41.40
CA THR A 725 9.09 32.42 42.26
C THR A 725 8.31 33.01 43.43
N PRO A 726 7.26 32.34 43.94
CA PRO A 726 6.67 32.70 45.22
C PRO A 726 7.53 32.24 46.41
N THR A 727 8.39 31.24 46.29
CA THR A 727 9.19 30.74 47.43
C THR A 727 10.14 31.82 47.93
N LEU A 728 10.46 31.81 49.24
CA LEU A 728 11.42 32.74 49.79
C LEU A 728 12.80 32.60 49.10
N VAL A 729 13.31 33.71 48.57
CA VAL A 729 14.69 33.84 48.09
C VAL A 729 15.48 34.77 49.00
N THR A 730 16.78 34.57 49.11
CA THR A 730 17.68 35.46 49.85
C THR A 730 18.55 36.23 48.87
N ILE A 731 18.62 37.54 49.04
CA ILE A 731 19.52 38.41 48.29
C ILE A 731 20.42 39.13 49.27
N GLN A 732 21.72 39.12 48.99
CA GLN A 732 22.69 39.99 49.63
C GLN A 732 23.45 40.70 48.53
N ASP A 733 23.28 42.01 48.43
CA ASP A 733 23.93 42.84 47.43
C ASP A 733 25.03 43.67 48.11
N ASN A 734 26.29 43.47 47.75
CA ASN A 734 27.42 44.08 48.48
C ASN A 734 28.25 45.08 47.68
N GLY A 735 27.78 45.45 46.49
CA GLY A 735 28.39 46.45 45.62
C GLY A 735 28.37 47.86 46.18
N VAL A 736 29.12 48.75 45.54
CA VAL A 736 29.10 50.20 45.85
C VAL A 736 28.48 51.05 44.73
N SER A 737 27.93 50.40 43.72
CA SER A 737 27.09 50.95 42.64
C SER A 737 25.82 51.58 43.19
N SER A 738 25.02 52.21 42.31
CA SER A 738 23.81 52.93 42.75
C SER A 738 22.61 52.74 41.82
N GLY A 739 22.64 51.67 41.03
CA GLY A 739 21.66 51.35 40.01
C GLY A 739 20.95 50.02 40.22
N ASP A 740 21.15 49.35 41.36
CA ASP A 740 20.70 48.00 41.59
C ASP A 740 19.16 47.90 41.64
N LYS A 741 18.64 46.86 41.02
CA LYS A 741 17.21 46.73 40.75
C LYS A 741 16.66 45.34 41.09
N LEU A 742 15.70 45.31 42.00
CA LEU A 742 14.88 44.16 42.33
C LEU A 742 13.56 44.17 41.55
N ILE A 743 13.26 43.13 40.78
CA ILE A 743 12.01 42.96 40.04
C ILE A 743 11.19 41.84 40.70
N LEU A 744 10.05 42.22 41.27
CA LEU A 744 9.09 41.30 41.90
C LEU A 744 8.03 40.88 40.88
N SER A 745 8.24 39.76 40.19
CA SER A 745 7.36 39.35 39.08
C SER A 745 5.96 38.88 39.52
N TYR A 746 5.75 38.60 40.81
CA TYR A 746 4.51 38.02 41.35
C TYR A 746 3.83 38.82 42.46
N ILE A 747 4.37 39.99 42.80
CA ILE A 747 3.83 40.86 43.86
C ILE A 747 3.49 42.21 43.24
N ASN A 748 2.20 42.55 43.20
CA ASN A 748 1.76 43.87 42.75
C ASN A 748 2.01 44.93 43.84
N SER A 749 2.06 46.20 43.45
CA SER A 749 2.30 47.32 44.38
C SER A 749 1.31 47.40 45.56
N ASN A 750 0.05 46.99 45.37
CA ASN A 750 -0.99 46.97 46.40
C ASN A 750 -0.94 45.73 47.31
N GLU A 751 -0.15 44.72 46.96
CA GLU A 751 0.02 43.46 47.70
C GLU A 751 1.34 43.43 48.47
N LEU A 752 2.29 44.32 48.14
CA LEU A 752 3.62 44.36 48.74
C LEU A 752 3.56 44.72 50.23
N LEU A 753 3.99 43.77 51.07
CA LEU A 753 4.22 43.91 52.50
C LEU A 753 5.73 43.90 52.77
N ALA A 754 6.14 44.67 53.78
CA ALA A 754 7.54 44.78 54.21
C ALA A 754 7.63 44.57 55.73
N ASP A 755 8.42 43.59 56.18
CA ASP A 755 8.64 43.30 57.59
C ASP A 755 10.13 43.30 57.94
N ARG A 756 10.49 43.91 59.08
CA ARG A 756 11.84 43.84 59.66
C ARG A 756 11.91 42.68 60.65
N ILE A 757 12.88 41.79 60.48
CA ILE A 757 13.18 40.71 61.42
C ILE A 757 14.68 40.69 61.67
N GLY A 758 15.09 41.13 62.87
CA GLY A 758 16.51 41.35 63.18
C GLY A 758 17.11 42.46 62.32
N ASP A 759 18.17 42.12 61.57
CA ASP A 759 18.87 43.02 60.65
C ASP A 759 18.43 42.85 59.18
N ASP A 760 17.49 41.93 58.90
CA ASP A 760 17.00 41.63 57.56
C ASP A 760 15.68 42.36 57.26
N LEU A 761 15.46 42.65 55.97
CA LEU A 761 14.20 43.15 55.43
C LEU A 761 13.53 42.05 54.60
N TYR A 762 12.26 41.76 54.88
CA TYR A 762 11.46 40.80 54.13
C TYR A 762 10.40 41.52 53.29
N LEU A 763 10.33 41.23 51.99
CA LEU A 763 9.34 41.71 51.04
C LEU A 763 8.44 40.54 50.62
N HIS A 764 7.14 40.60 50.88
CA HIS A 764 6.22 39.48 50.68
C HIS A 764 4.79 39.96 50.39
N ARG A 765 3.81 39.05 50.25
CA ARG A 765 2.40 39.41 49.98
C ARG A 765 1.40 38.84 50.98
N SER A 766 1.76 37.82 51.75
CA SER A 766 0.89 37.15 52.72
C SER A 766 1.10 37.67 54.14
N GLY A 767 0.04 37.70 54.95
CA GLY A 767 0.18 38.09 56.35
C GLY A 767 0.85 36.99 57.19
N PHE A 768 1.95 37.33 57.87
CA PHE A 768 2.63 36.47 58.85
C PHE A 768 2.45 36.99 60.27
N ALA A 769 2.56 36.12 61.28
CA ALA A 769 2.51 36.56 62.67
C ALA A 769 3.74 37.41 63.00
N ALA A 770 3.59 38.43 63.87
CA ALA A 770 4.70 39.32 64.22
C ALA A 770 5.91 38.54 64.77
N GLY A 771 7.06 38.67 64.11
CA GLY A 771 8.31 37.98 64.44
C GLY A 771 8.47 36.58 63.84
N GLU A 772 7.49 36.07 63.10
CA GLU A 772 7.63 34.87 62.26
C GLU A 772 8.26 35.26 60.92
N ALA A 773 9.27 34.50 60.47
CA ALA A 773 9.90 34.74 59.18
C ALA A 773 8.95 34.33 58.04
N PRO A 774 8.66 35.23 57.08
CA PRO A 774 7.94 34.90 55.86
C PRO A 774 8.57 33.71 55.14
N GLN A 775 7.75 32.78 54.64
CA GLN A 775 8.20 31.64 53.84
C GLN A 775 8.02 31.87 52.32
N GLU A 776 7.55 33.05 51.92
CA GLU A 776 7.46 33.52 50.53
C GLU A 776 8.11 34.90 50.35
N GLY A 777 8.42 35.25 49.09
CA GLY A 777 8.93 36.57 48.73
C GLY A 777 10.46 36.68 48.76
N VAL A 778 10.99 37.82 49.20
CA VAL A 778 12.42 38.15 49.18
C VAL A 778 12.89 38.51 50.58
N ARG A 779 13.98 37.89 51.03
CA ARG A 779 14.77 38.32 52.18
C ARG A 779 15.97 39.10 51.66
N LEU A 780 15.99 40.41 51.90
CA LEU A 780 17.18 41.24 51.74
C LEU A 780 18.01 41.11 53.03
N GLU A 781 19.03 40.27 52.97
CA GLU A 781 19.87 39.92 54.12
C GLU A 781 20.73 41.10 54.56
N SER A 782 20.80 41.34 55.87
CA SER A 782 21.59 42.40 56.51
C SER A 782 21.29 43.83 56.02
N TRP A 783 20.08 44.05 55.50
CA TRP A 783 19.61 45.36 55.03
C TRP A 783 19.81 46.48 56.08
N PHE A 784 19.36 46.27 57.32
CA PHE A 784 19.46 47.27 58.39
C PHE A 784 20.85 47.34 59.05
N ALA A 785 21.74 46.41 58.72
CA ALA A 785 23.16 46.47 59.09
C ALA A 785 23.99 47.25 58.04
N GLY A 786 23.41 47.59 56.89
CA GLY A 786 24.06 48.35 55.82
C GLY A 786 24.94 47.52 54.88
N TYR A 787 24.66 46.21 54.79
CA TYR A 787 25.37 45.28 53.90
C TYR A 787 24.48 44.79 52.75
N ASN A 788 23.52 45.61 52.34
CA ASN A 788 22.63 45.40 51.19
C ASN A 788 22.32 46.75 50.53
N THR A 789 22.55 46.89 49.21
CA THR A 789 22.58 48.19 48.51
C THR A 789 21.45 48.46 47.52
N ILE A 790 20.52 47.53 47.24
CA ILE A 790 19.42 47.71 46.26
C ILE A 790 18.75 49.11 46.27
N GLU A 791 18.78 49.84 45.14
CA GLU A 791 18.14 51.16 45.03
C GLU A 791 16.72 51.16 44.46
N GLN A 792 16.34 50.14 43.69
CA GLN A 792 15.07 50.16 42.97
C GLN A 792 14.30 48.86 43.14
N ILE A 793 12.99 48.97 43.42
CA ILE A 793 12.06 47.84 43.38
C ILE A 793 11.04 48.08 42.27
N GLN A 794 10.93 47.16 41.32
CA GLN A 794 9.84 47.10 40.36
C GLN A 794 8.85 46.01 40.73
N THR A 795 7.58 46.35 40.91
CA THR A 795 6.50 45.39 41.21
C THR A 795 5.91 44.80 39.92
N ALA A 796 5.11 43.74 40.06
CA ALA A 796 4.53 43.00 38.93
C ALA A 796 3.63 43.86 38.01
N ASP A 797 2.99 44.88 38.57
CA ASP A 797 2.19 45.90 37.87
C ASP A 797 3.03 47.05 37.29
N MET A 798 4.35 46.86 37.21
CA MET A 798 5.34 47.79 36.65
C MET A 798 5.49 49.11 37.42
N GLN A 799 5.04 49.19 38.68
CA GLN A 799 5.38 50.35 39.51
C GLN A 799 6.84 50.28 39.94
N LEU A 800 7.52 51.43 39.91
CA LEU A 800 8.90 51.58 40.34
C LEU A 800 8.94 52.34 41.67
N ILE A 801 9.53 51.72 42.68
CA ILE A 801 9.74 52.25 44.01
C ILE A 801 11.24 52.52 44.16
N GLY A 802 11.61 53.80 44.28
CA GLY A 802 12.98 54.20 44.57
C GLY A 802 13.26 54.14 46.07
N LEU A 803 14.32 53.45 46.45
CA LEU A 803 14.83 53.36 47.81
C LEU A 803 15.88 54.45 47.99
N SER A 804 15.49 55.62 48.51
CA SER A 804 16.47 56.68 48.83
C SER A 804 17.45 56.15 49.87
N GLY A 805 18.76 56.38 49.70
CA GLY A 805 19.85 55.89 50.58
C GLY A 805 19.82 56.25 52.08
N SER A 806 18.68 56.69 52.62
CA SER A 806 18.36 56.58 54.05
C SER A 806 17.55 55.30 54.27
N GLN A 807 18.06 54.38 55.10
CA GLN A 807 17.45 53.09 55.50
C GLN A 807 16.06 53.18 56.22
N ASP A 808 15.32 54.27 56.01
CA ASP A 808 14.18 54.73 56.81
C ASP A 808 12.86 54.73 56.02
N LEU A 809 12.82 54.18 54.80
CA LEU A 809 11.60 54.06 53.99
C LEU A 809 10.67 52.92 54.45
N PHE A 810 11.21 51.94 55.18
CA PHE A 810 10.50 50.75 55.68
C PHE A 810 10.59 50.59 57.21
N SER A 811 10.92 51.66 57.95
CA SER A 811 11.07 51.66 59.41
C SER A 811 9.77 51.83 60.19
#